data_AF-A0A942YBS5-F1
#
_entry.id   AF-A0A942YBS5-F1
#
_cell.length_a   1.000
_cell.length_b   1.000
_cell.length_c   1.000
_cell.angle_alpha   90.00
_cell.angle_beta   90.00
_cell.angle_gamma   90.00
#
_symmetry.space_group_name_H-M   'P 1'
#
loop_
_entity.id
_entity.type
_entity.pdbx_description
1 polymer ?
#
loop_
_entity_poly.entity_id
_entity_poly.type
_entity_poly.pdbx_seq_one_letter_code
_entity_poly.pdbx_strand_id
1 'polypeptide(L)'
;MLNLTYFQSLFNEDNTEIRCRKVLDEISPVVKPIFQQFVERIGIPLGNEYIIRSYDTTLTTTYHDARNPTYAEKKKESDIGRKHYIKLNRKVDDKEYNFLTLELDGISRMLMIHSELNFIPFWAWVRNEKIQGVLEAIPSDYSIFTGWKEKSVIPKEEFVPFVKSCIKPRKRPNFEIGTSLPLEGNMEEESLIAQLVSVWEKLGPFRSFYNEEIDVSTLAYDALMLLAATRNIKETQLLGRPYTVDIGPLEDQKQGKRQAFYIFDGEQLLTKGFISYLDYHDKNSPLQTIIVQLEGHNHIFTSAREIIGDGTKEWWITKVFASQSQENTKVMANAMRLLGEHHIEVKGSSYYVGSFNNETQSFVEGTEKVKKTFIDAALIFHHAKEKLELPSDTDTGGNGEEDDPDTEPGLEPNFTFSEIINMITNSQFTFSNDIIRDLHLNLTALDDKHFVLLSGISGTGKTQLCRLYANAVYGLEYESENPYFTIIPVRPDWTDTTALFGYYSSFEKRYVKTEFLQVLLHALKERDKPHFILLDEMNLARVEYYLSDYLSAVESRKEIPLHQDDQITDIPKKMVIPPNVYVLGTINVDETTHSISDKVLDRAFVMTLSDVDFDSYWERVDQDLKVALANEFTILRELHRTLSFYELHFGYRSMGEMLQKLYANRQLPEEYQLDAMEALDRVISEKVLTKVRGDERISDMLVNLEAWLTMNLGAASISLQHVKRMKEELEYYGATQFWR
;
A
#
# COMPACT_ATOMS: atom_id res chain seq x y z
N MET A 1 -13.51 4.97 51.30
CA MET A 1 -12.09 4.53 51.27
C MET A 1 -11.98 3.42 50.25
N LEU A 2 -11.16 3.62 49.22
CA LEU A 2 -10.95 2.72 48.11
C LEU A 2 -10.05 1.57 48.54
N ASN A 3 -10.46 0.33 48.29
CA ASN A 3 -9.62 -0.85 48.53
C ASN A 3 -8.99 -1.27 47.19
N LEU A 4 -7.78 -0.78 46.93
CA LEU A 4 -7.07 -1.01 45.67
C LEU A 4 -6.65 -2.48 45.53
N THR A 5 -6.26 -3.12 46.64
CA THR A 5 -5.99 -4.57 46.66
C THR A 5 -7.23 -5.38 46.28
N TYR A 6 -8.42 -4.96 46.72
CA TYR A 6 -9.67 -5.59 46.32
C TYR A 6 -9.95 -5.38 44.83
N PHE A 7 -9.80 -4.16 44.31
CA PHE A 7 -9.94 -3.90 42.87
C PHE A 7 -8.98 -4.75 42.03
N GLN A 8 -7.72 -4.89 42.45
CA GLN A 8 -6.76 -5.78 41.82
C GLN A 8 -7.23 -7.24 41.82
N SER A 9 -7.86 -7.71 42.90
CA SER A 9 -8.41 -9.07 42.95
C SER A 9 -9.56 -9.29 41.95
N LEU A 10 -10.37 -8.26 41.67
CA LEU A 10 -11.42 -8.33 40.66
C LEU A 10 -10.84 -8.44 39.24
N PHE A 11 -9.74 -7.74 38.96
CA PHE A 11 -9.06 -7.83 37.65
C PHE A 11 -8.36 -9.18 37.42
N ASN A 12 -8.02 -9.90 38.48
CA ASN A 12 -7.41 -11.23 38.40
C ASN A 12 -8.41 -12.36 38.14
N GLU A 13 -9.71 -12.10 38.10
CA GLU A 13 -10.72 -13.10 37.77
C GLU A 13 -10.50 -13.64 36.33
N ASP A 14 -10.29 -14.95 36.20
CA ASP A 14 -9.94 -15.55 34.90
C ASP A 14 -11.13 -15.60 33.95
N ASN A 15 -12.33 -15.81 34.49
CA ASN A 15 -13.54 -15.86 33.67
C ASN A 15 -13.91 -14.45 33.18
N THR A 16 -13.81 -14.21 31.88
CA THR A 16 -14.08 -12.90 31.26
C THR A 16 -15.49 -12.38 31.55
N GLU A 17 -16.52 -13.23 31.58
CA GLU A 17 -17.91 -12.82 31.87
C GLU A 17 -18.01 -12.31 33.32
N ILE A 18 -17.53 -13.12 34.27
CA ILE A 18 -17.60 -12.80 35.70
C ILE A 18 -16.75 -11.55 35.99
N ARG A 19 -15.55 -11.46 35.39
CA ARG A 19 -14.67 -10.31 35.52
C ARG A 19 -15.32 -9.03 35.03
N CYS A 20 -15.82 -9.00 33.79
CA CYS A 20 -16.48 -7.81 33.24
C CYS A 20 -17.67 -7.36 34.10
N ARG A 21 -18.47 -8.32 34.58
CA ARG A 21 -19.60 -8.03 35.48
C ARG A 21 -19.13 -7.44 36.82
N LYS A 22 -18.17 -8.07 37.49
CA LYS A 22 -17.63 -7.58 38.77
C LYS A 22 -17.04 -6.17 38.64
N VAL A 23 -16.29 -5.90 37.57
CA VAL A 23 -15.74 -4.56 37.31
C VAL A 23 -16.86 -3.53 37.09
N LEU A 24 -17.93 -3.89 36.36
CA LEU A 24 -19.10 -3.02 36.18
C LEU A 24 -19.90 -2.78 37.46
N ASP A 25 -20.08 -3.81 38.27
CA ASP A 25 -20.94 -3.76 39.47
C ASP A 25 -20.22 -3.17 40.69
N GLU A 26 -18.88 -3.27 40.75
CA GLU A 26 -18.11 -2.96 41.97
C GLU A 26 -17.07 -1.84 41.79
N ILE A 27 -16.48 -1.67 40.60
CA ILE A 27 -15.48 -0.61 40.36
C ILE A 27 -16.13 0.63 39.78
N SER A 28 -16.93 0.48 38.72
CA SER A 28 -17.54 1.63 38.03
C SER A 28 -18.40 2.54 38.94
N PRO A 29 -19.26 2.01 39.84
CA PRO A 29 -20.10 2.84 40.71
C PRO A 29 -19.30 3.63 41.73
N VAL A 30 -18.07 3.23 42.01
CA VAL A 30 -17.16 3.93 42.94
C VAL A 30 -16.32 4.97 42.20
N VAL A 31 -15.77 4.61 41.03
CA VAL A 31 -14.88 5.48 40.25
C VAL A 31 -15.63 6.64 39.58
N LYS A 32 -16.86 6.41 39.11
CA LYS A 32 -17.67 7.44 38.41
C LYS A 32 -17.96 8.67 39.27
N PRO A 33 -18.52 8.56 40.50
CA PRO A 33 -18.78 9.71 41.36
C PRO A 33 -17.51 10.49 41.72
N ILE A 34 -16.40 9.79 41.96
CA ILE A 34 -15.10 10.40 42.27
C ILE A 34 -14.63 11.25 41.09
N PHE A 35 -14.69 10.71 39.88
CA PHE A 35 -14.28 11.44 38.69
C PHE A 35 -15.22 12.62 38.38
N GLN A 36 -16.53 12.48 38.65
CA GLN A 36 -17.48 13.59 38.54
C GLN A 36 -17.16 14.72 39.53
N GLN A 37 -16.89 14.40 40.79
CA GLN A 37 -16.47 15.40 41.79
C GLN A 37 -15.15 16.09 41.40
N PHE A 38 -14.21 15.35 40.81
CA PHE A 38 -13.01 15.95 40.22
C PHE A 38 -13.37 16.99 39.15
N VAL A 39 -14.24 16.64 38.20
CA VAL A 39 -14.66 17.56 37.12
C VAL A 39 -15.36 18.81 37.68
N GLU A 40 -16.20 18.64 38.72
CA GLU A 40 -16.84 19.76 39.42
C GLU A 40 -15.82 20.69 40.08
N ARG A 41 -14.76 20.14 40.70
CA ARG A 41 -13.71 20.93 41.36
C ARG A 41 -12.84 21.73 40.41
N ILE A 42 -12.53 21.19 39.23
CA ILE A 42 -11.79 21.94 38.21
C ILE A 42 -12.67 22.96 37.47
N GLY A 43 -13.98 22.99 37.76
CA GLY A 43 -14.91 24.01 37.26
C GLY A 43 -15.28 23.87 35.78
N ILE A 44 -15.18 22.66 35.20
CA ILE A 44 -15.47 22.43 33.79
C ILE A 44 -16.93 21.97 33.62
N PRO A 45 -17.77 22.69 32.86
CA PRO A 45 -19.14 22.28 32.61
C PRO A 45 -19.18 21.08 31.65
N LEU A 46 -19.82 19.99 32.07
CA LEU A 46 -20.12 18.86 31.20
C LEU A 46 -21.26 19.21 30.24
N GLY A 47 -21.15 18.78 28.99
CA GLY A 47 -22.14 19.09 27.96
C GLY A 47 -21.61 18.87 26.55
N ASN A 48 -21.75 19.88 25.70
CA ASN A 48 -21.36 19.77 24.28
C ASN A 48 -19.84 19.75 24.07
N GLU A 49 -19.08 20.50 24.88
CA GLU A 49 -17.62 20.61 24.73
C GLU A 49 -16.86 19.57 25.56
N TYR A 50 -17.28 19.26 26.79
CA TYR A 50 -16.60 18.28 27.64
C TYR A 50 -17.51 17.11 27.98
N ILE A 51 -17.01 15.90 27.75
CA ILE A 51 -17.76 14.65 27.88
C ILE A 51 -16.95 13.65 28.69
N ILE A 52 -17.61 12.97 29.63
CA ILE A 52 -17.01 11.84 30.35
C ILE A 52 -17.27 10.56 29.56
N ARG A 53 -16.20 9.81 29.25
CA ARG A 53 -16.26 8.47 28.67
C ARG A 53 -15.77 7.45 29.69
N SER A 54 -16.42 6.30 29.75
CA SER A 54 -16.03 5.19 30.63
C SER A 54 -15.90 3.89 29.85
N TYR A 55 -15.07 2.98 30.35
CA TYR A 55 -14.87 1.66 29.77
C TYR A 55 -16.12 0.76 29.83
N ASP A 56 -17.13 1.18 30.59
CA ASP A 56 -18.37 0.47 30.85
C ASP A 56 -19.11 0.01 29.59
N THR A 57 -19.07 0.78 28.49
CA THR A 57 -19.74 0.36 27.24
C THR A 57 -19.08 -0.89 26.67
N THR A 58 -17.75 -0.94 26.68
CA THR A 58 -16.96 -2.10 26.23
C THR A 58 -17.15 -3.29 27.14
N LEU A 59 -17.18 -3.06 28.46
CA LEU A 59 -17.43 -4.11 29.46
C LEU A 59 -18.83 -4.70 29.28
N THR A 60 -19.85 -3.86 29.10
CA THR A 60 -21.26 -4.27 28.95
C THR A 60 -21.45 -5.08 27.67
N THR A 61 -20.91 -4.59 26.56
CA THR A 61 -20.94 -5.30 25.26
C THR A 61 -20.26 -6.66 25.38
N THR A 62 -19.07 -6.71 25.99
CA THR A 62 -18.31 -7.94 26.14
C THR A 62 -18.98 -8.94 27.09
N TYR A 63 -19.60 -8.45 28.17
CA TYR A 63 -20.41 -9.27 29.06
C TYR A 63 -21.59 -9.93 28.34
N HIS A 64 -22.31 -9.19 27.50
CA HIS A 64 -23.40 -9.74 26.69
C HIS A 64 -22.90 -10.73 25.62
N ASP A 65 -21.78 -10.43 24.95
CA ASP A 65 -21.17 -11.31 23.94
C ASP A 65 -20.67 -12.62 24.54
N ALA A 66 -20.07 -12.58 25.74
CA ALA A 66 -19.56 -13.75 26.43
C ALA A 66 -20.69 -14.74 26.79
N ARG A 67 -21.93 -14.25 26.92
CA ARG A 67 -23.14 -15.06 27.16
C ARG A 67 -23.78 -15.59 25.88
N ASN A 68 -23.34 -15.15 24.71
CA ASN A 68 -23.86 -15.60 23.42
C ASN A 68 -23.17 -16.91 23.00
N PRO A 69 -23.90 -18.02 22.77
CA PRO A 69 -23.32 -19.32 22.40
C PRO A 69 -22.40 -19.27 21.17
N THR A 70 -22.65 -18.33 20.26
CA THR A 70 -21.91 -18.14 19.01
C THR A 70 -20.51 -17.53 19.21
N TYR A 71 -20.31 -16.76 20.29
CA TYR A 71 -19.07 -16.01 20.56
C TYR A 71 -18.37 -16.44 21.86
N ALA A 72 -19.05 -17.24 22.69
CA ALA A 72 -18.60 -17.65 24.02
C ALA A 72 -17.23 -18.35 24.00
N GLU A 73 -16.94 -19.22 23.02
CA GLU A 73 -15.63 -19.90 22.93
C GLU A 73 -14.48 -18.93 22.66
N LYS A 74 -14.66 -17.93 21.78
CA LYS A 74 -13.61 -16.96 21.43
C LYS A 74 -13.33 -15.95 22.53
N LYS A 75 -14.25 -15.74 23.47
CA LYS A 75 -14.14 -14.72 24.54
C LYS A 75 -13.91 -15.29 25.95
N LYS A 76 -13.71 -16.61 26.10
CA LYS A 76 -13.43 -17.24 27.41
C LYS A 76 -12.18 -16.67 28.10
N GLU A 77 -11.11 -16.43 27.34
CA GLU A 77 -9.78 -16.02 27.85
C GLU A 77 -9.31 -14.66 27.28
N SER A 78 -10.21 -13.68 27.12
CA SER A 78 -9.77 -12.35 26.66
C SER A 78 -9.12 -11.55 27.79
N ASP A 79 -8.34 -10.52 27.48
CA ASP A 79 -7.84 -9.56 28.48
C ASP A 79 -8.87 -8.46 28.85
N ILE A 80 -10.07 -8.49 28.24
CA ILE A 80 -11.11 -7.48 28.46
C ILE A 80 -11.61 -7.55 29.90
N GLY A 81 -11.68 -6.41 30.57
CA GLY A 81 -12.05 -6.31 31.97
C GLY A 81 -10.91 -6.57 32.95
N ARG A 82 -9.66 -6.79 32.49
CA ARG A 82 -8.46 -6.73 33.38
C ARG A 82 -8.03 -5.29 33.72
N LYS A 83 -8.74 -4.30 33.20
CA LYS A 83 -8.58 -2.89 33.52
C LYS A 83 -9.91 -2.16 33.50
N HIS A 84 -9.96 -1.00 34.16
CA HIS A 84 -11.07 -0.04 34.09
C HIS A 84 -10.51 1.36 33.88
N TYR A 85 -11.16 2.17 33.05
CA TYR A 85 -10.80 3.57 32.93
C TYR A 85 -12.03 4.45 32.79
N ILE A 86 -11.87 5.68 33.26
CA ILE A 86 -12.78 6.79 33.07
C ILE A 86 -11.96 8.00 32.59
N LYS A 87 -12.50 8.74 31.62
CA LYS A 87 -11.77 9.82 30.99
C LYS A 87 -12.61 11.05 30.70
N LEU A 88 -11.98 12.20 30.83
CA LEU A 88 -12.49 13.50 30.40
C LEU A 88 -12.01 13.77 28.99
N ASN A 89 -12.95 13.84 28.05
CA ASN A 89 -12.70 14.17 26.67
C ASN A 89 -13.21 15.58 26.36
N ARG A 90 -12.47 16.33 25.54
CA ARG A 90 -12.93 17.55 24.88
C ARG A 90 -13.41 17.19 23.48
N LYS A 91 -14.63 17.59 23.12
CA LYS A 91 -15.22 17.43 21.81
C LYS A 91 -15.03 18.72 21.02
N VAL A 92 -14.38 18.61 19.87
CA VAL A 92 -14.24 19.69 18.88
C VAL A 92 -14.74 19.12 17.56
N ASP A 93 -15.81 19.71 17.03
CA ASP A 93 -16.60 19.18 15.91
C ASP A 93 -17.05 17.73 16.16
N ASP A 94 -16.70 16.80 15.27
CA ASP A 94 -17.01 15.37 15.39
C ASP A 94 -15.89 14.55 16.04
N LYS A 95 -14.81 15.19 16.53
CA LYS A 95 -13.66 14.52 17.14
C LYS A 95 -13.62 14.71 18.66
N GLU A 96 -13.20 13.66 19.35
CA GLU A 96 -12.97 13.67 20.80
C GLU A 96 -11.48 13.53 21.10
N TYR A 97 -10.98 14.43 21.93
CA TYR A 97 -9.59 14.50 22.37
C TYR A 97 -9.51 14.18 23.86
N ASN A 98 -8.60 13.30 24.27
CA ASN A 98 -8.47 12.89 25.65
C ASN A 98 -7.63 13.88 26.46
N PHE A 99 -8.20 14.43 27.53
CA PHE A 99 -7.52 15.43 28.36
C PHE A 99 -7.01 14.86 29.67
N LEU A 100 -7.76 13.93 30.26
CA LEU A 100 -7.34 13.22 31.45
C LEU A 100 -8.05 11.87 31.52
N THR A 101 -7.30 10.83 31.86
CA THR A 101 -7.77 9.48 32.09
C THR A 101 -7.33 9.05 33.48
N LEU A 102 -8.27 8.50 34.25
CA LEU A 102 -7.98 7.67 35.40
C LEU A 102 -8.09 6.22 34.94
N GLU A 103 -6.99 5.48 34.97
CA GLU A 103 -6.93 4.06 34.58
C GLU A 103 -6.49 3.22 35.79
N LEU A 104 -7.25 2.17 36.06
CA LEU A 104 -6.90 1.10 36.99
C LEU A 104 -6.50 -0.10 36.13
N ASP A 105 -5.19 -0.34 36.03
CA ASP A 105 -4.64 -1.41 35.20
C ASP A 105 -4.22 -2.60 36.07
N GLY A 106 -4.99 -3.68 36.00
CA GLY A 106 -4.70 -4.90 36.74
C GLY A 106 -3.56 -5.74 36.16
N ILE A 107 -3.13 -5.49 34.92
CA ILE A 107 -2.02 -6.22 34.28
C ILE A 107 -0.70 -5.67 34.82
N SER A 108 -0.49 -4.36 34.69
CA SER A 108 0.70 -3.69 35.25
C SER A 108 0.61 -3.48 36.77
N ARG A 109 -0.57 -3.68 37.37
CA ARG A 109 -0.89 -3.43 38.79
C ARG A 109 -0.67 -1.97 39.18
N MET A 110 -1.06 -1.06 38.29
CA MET A 110 -0.88 0.38 38.47
C MET A 110 -2.21 1.13 38.38
N LEU A 111 -2.38 2.12 39.25
CA LEU A 111 -3.34 3.21 39.10
C LEU A 111 -2.62 4.34 38.37
N MET A 112 -3.10 4.71 37.19
CA MET A 112 -2.51 5.75 36.35
C MET A 112 -3.45 6.94 36.20
N ILE A 113 -2.87 8.14 36.25
CA ILE A 113 -3.55 9.38 35.92
C ILE A 113 -2.75 10.06 34.82
N HIS A 114 -3.28 10.07 33.60
CA HIS A 114 -2.54 10.51 32.41
C HIS A 114 -3.42 11.16 31.35
N SER A 115 -2.82 11.93 30.45
CA SER A 115 -3.41 12.32 29.17
C SER A 115 -2.93 11.37 28.07
N GLU A 116 -3.85 10.81 27.28
CA GLU A 116 -3.56 9.89 26.17
C GLU A 116 -3.62 10.61 24.82
N LEU A 117 -2.54 10.58 24.06
CA LEU A 117 -2.45 11.18 22.73
C LEU A 117 -1.94 10.14 21.73
N ASN A 118 -2.41 10.22 20.49
CA ASN A 118 -1.84 9.41 19.41
C ASN A 118 -0.47 9.97 18.95
N PHE A 119 0.21 9.23 18.08
CA PHE A 119 1.55 9.57 17.58
C PHE A 119 1.70 10.98 16.96
N ILE A 120 0.61 11.57 16.48
CA ILE A 120 0.69 12.63 15.47
C ILE A 120 1.03 14.00 16.07
N PRO A 121 0.35 14.49 17.13
CA PRO A 121 0.75 15.72 17.79
C PRO A 121 2.26 15.78 18.06
N PHE A 122 2.85 14.68 18.52
CA PHE A 122 4.29 14.58 18.75
C PHE A 122 5.11 14.70 17.47
N TRP A 123 4.67 14.06 16.38
CA TRP A 123 5.35 14.21 15.10
C TRP A 123 5.27 15.65 14.57
N ALA A 124 4.13 16.32 14.72
CA ALA A 124 3.96 17.72 14.36
C ALA A 124 4.89 18.64 15.16
N TRP A 125 4.96 18.45 16.48
CA TRP A 125 5.86 19.21 17.35
C TRP A 125 7.34 18.94 17.06
N VAL A 126 7.71 17.72 16.65
CA VAL A 126 9.08 17.40 16.21
C VAL A 126 9.43 18.12 14.91
N ARG A 127 8.50 18.18 13.94
CA ARG A 127 8.73 18.85 12.65
C ARG A 127 8.81 20.37 12.76
N ASN A 128 8.04 20.96 13.67
CA ASN A 128 7.96 22.41 13.85
C ASN A 128 8.84 22.92 14.99
N GLU A 129 9.79 22.09 15.47
CA GLU A 129 10.76 22.43 16.52
C GLU A 129 10.14 22.84 17.88
N LYS A 130 8.84 22.57 18.09
CA LYS A 130 8.12 22.85 19.34
C LYS A 130 8.29 21.76 20.40
N ILE A 131 8.79 20.57 20.02
CA ILE A 131 8.82 19.39 20.91
C ILE A 131 9.60 19.61 22.20
N GLN A 132 10.65 20.44 22.20
CA GLN A 132 11.42 20.71 23.42
C GLN A 132 10.57 21.46 24.45
N GLY A 133 9.85 22.50 24.03
CA GLY A 133 8.93 23.21 24.92
C GLY A 133 7.81 22.32 25.46
N VAL A 134 7.34 21.35 24.66
CA VAL A 134 6.36 20.34 25.11
C VAL A 134 6.94 19.43 26.19
N LEU A 135 8.17 18.94 26.01
CA LEU A 135 8.84 18.06 26.99
C LEU A 135 9.19 18.79 28.29
N GLU A 136 9.57 20.08 28.19
CA GLU A 136 9.79 20.97 29.34
C GLU A 136 8.50 21.29 30.10
N ALA A 137 7.37 21.39 29.39
CA ALA A 137 6.04 21.60 29.98
C ALA A 137 5.51 20.37 30.75
N ILE A 138 6.13 19.19 30.56
CA ILE A 138 5.85 18.01 31.37
C ILE A 138 6.75 18.09 32.61
N PRO A 139 6.20 18.03 33.85
CA PRO A 139 7.03 18.06 35.05
C PRO A 139 7.99 16.86 35.15
N SER A 140 9.05 16.96 35.95
CA SER A 140 10.08 15.89 36.07
C SER A 140 9.59 14.66 36.85
N ASP A 141 8.58 14.81 37.70
CA ASP A 141 7.90 13.74 38.43
C ASP A 141 6.89 12.96 37.57
N TYR A 142 6.77 13.29 36.27
CA TYR A 142 5.84 12.70 35.32
C TYR A 142 6.59 11.93 34.24
N SER A 143 5.99 10.83 33.81
CA SER A 143 6.55 9.91 32.83
C SER A 143 5.75 9.94 31.53
N ILE A 144 6.44 9.59 30.43
CA ILE A 144 5.83 9.35 29.14
C ILE A 144 5.81 7.84 28.94
N PHE A 145 4.63 7.25 28.89
CA PHE A 145 4.44 5.82 28.69
C PHE A 145 4.03 5.52 27.25
N THR A 146 4.42 4.36 26.76
CA THR A 146 3.91 3.79 25.51
C THR A 146 3.69 2.28 25.66
N GLY A 147 2.88 1.69 24.77
CA GLY A 147 2.55 0.27 24.79
C GLY A 147 1.08 0.00 25.16
N TRP A 148 0.58 -1.17 24.76
CA TRP A 148 -0.83 -1.57 24.96
C TRP A 148 -1.02 -2.55 26.12
N LYS A 149 -0.13 -3.56 26.27
CA LYS A 149 -0.16 -4.54 27.35
C LYS A 149 0.83 -4.21 28.47
N GLU A 150 2.10 -4.04 28.10
CA GLU A 150 3.14 -3.58 29.01
C GLU A 150 3.47 -2.12 28.68
N LYS A 151 3.36 -1.27 29.70
CA LYS A 151 3.67 0.16 29.60
C LYS A 151 5.16 0.36 29.84
N SER A 152 5.89 0.74 28.81
CA SER A 152 7.30 1.13 28.93
C SER A 152 7.39 2.64 29.10
N VAL A 153 8.21 3.08 30.06
CA VAL A 153 8.57 4.50 30.22
C VAL A 153 9.61 4.86 29.17
N ILE A 154 9.40 5.98 28.48
CA ILE A 154 10.38 6.57 27.55
C ILE A 154 11.04 7.75 28.26
N PRO A 155 12.38 7.74 28.44
CA PRO A 155 13.12 8.91 28.92
C PRO A 155 12.90 10.11 27.99
N LYS A 156 12.77 11.33 28.55
CA LYS A 156 12.48 12.53 27.75
C LYS A 156 13.55 12.80 26.70
N GLU A 157 14.82 12.55 27.06
CA GLU A 157 15.99 12.64 26.19
C GLU A 157 15.96 11.67 25.00
N GLU A 158 15.31 10.51 25.15
CA GLU A 158 15.17 9.49 24.10
C GLU A 158 13.87 9.63 23.29
N PHE A 159 12.95 10.49 23.74
CA PHE A 159 11.62 10.62 23.15
C PHE A 159 11.65 11.09 21.69
N VAL A 160 12.47 12.09 21.36
CA VAL A 160 12.60 12.58 19.98
C VAL A 160 13.19 11.51 19.04
N PRO A 161 14.32 10.83 19.39
CA PRO A 161 14.78 9.65 18.66
C PRO A 161 13.69 8.58 18.47
N PHE A 162 12.93 8.28 19.52
CA PHE A 162 11.85 7.29 19.46
C PHE A 162 10.76 7.67 18.45
N VAL A 163 10.25 8.92 18.51
CA VAL A 163 9.26 9.41 17.56
C VAL A 163 9.79 9.34 16.11
N LYS A 164 11.05 9.70 15.88
CA LYS A 164 11.69 9.59 14.55
C LYS A 164 11.84 8.13 14.09
N SER A 165 12.16 7.21 15.00
CA SER A 165 12.32 5.78 14.69
C SER A 165 11.01 5.12 14.23
N CYS A 166 9.86 5.68 14.62
CA CYS A 166 8.54 5.17 14.25
C CYS A 166 8.12 5.50 12.80
N ILE A 167 8.83 6.40 12.10
CA ILE A 167 8.42 6.91 10.78
C ILE A 167 8.63 5.84 9.68
N LYS A 168 9.88 5.39 9.48
CA LYS A 168 10.25 4.41 8.44
C LYS A 168 9.46 3.10 8.55
N PRO A 169 9.34 2.45 9.73
CA PRO A 169 8.56 1.22 9.87
C PRO A 169 7.04 1.47 9.94
N ARG A 170 6.58 2.73 9.77
CA ARG A 170 5.16 3.12 9.86
C ARG A 170 4.48 2.72 11.18
N LYS A 171 5.21 2.76 12.29
CA LYS A 171 4.65 2.54 13.63
C LYS A 171 3.95 3.83 14.10
N ARG A 172 2.77 3.68 14.72
CA ARG A 172 1.95 4.80 15.23
C ARG A 172 1.45 4.51 16.65
N PRO A 173 2.34 4.49 17.65
CA PRO A 173 1.96 4.21 19.03
C PRO A 173 1.11 5.33 19.63
N ASN A 174 0.32 5.00 20.67
CA ASN A 174 -0.22 6.00 21.59
C ASN A 174 0.81 6.30 22.68
N PHE A 175 0.74 7.52 23.19
CA PHE A 175 1.57 8.02 24.28
C PHE A 175 0.68 8.49 25.43
N GLU A 176 1.07 8.14 26.64
CA GLU A 176 0.37 8.51 27.86
C GLU A 176 1.31 9.36 28.72
N ILE A 177 0.88 10.57 29.06
CA ILE A 177 1.67 11.54 29.82
C ILE A 177 1.03 11.71 31.18
N GLY A 178 1.70 11.26 32.22
CA GLY A 178 1.05 11.17 33.52
C GLY A 178 1.93 10.66 34.63
N THR A 179 1.25 10.28 35.71
CA THR A 179 1.83 9.63 36.88
C THR A 179 1.15 8.29 37.13
N SER A 180 1.82 7.44 37.89
CA SER A 180 1.37 6.09 38.21
C SER A 180 1.67 5.76 39.67
N LEU A 181 0.75 5.07 40.34
CA LEU A 181 0.88 4.56 41.69
C LEU A 181 0.61 3.06 41.71
N PRO A 182 1.16 2.30 42.67
CA PRO A 182 0.80 0.90 42.85
C PRO A 182 -0.71 0.74 43.09
N LEU A 183 -1.34 -0.21 42.41
CA LEU A 183 -2.73 -0.59 42.63
C LEU A 183 -2.84 -1.55 43.83
N GLU A 184 -2.35 -1.10 44.99
CA GLU A 184 -2.27 -1.90 46.21
C GLU A 184 -2.59 -1.05 47.45
N GLY A 185 -3.20 -1.68 48.45
CA GLY A 185 -3.53 -1.07 49.73
C GLY A 185 -4.88 -0.34 49.71
N ASN A 186 -5.01 0.66 50.58
CA ASN A 186 -6.21 1.48 50.70
C ASN A 186 -5.88 2.94 50.39
N MET A 187 -6.80 3.63 49.72
CA MET A 187 -6.68 5.05 49.38
C MET A 187 -7.95 5.79 49.77
N GLU A 188 -7.82 6.97 50.39
CA GLU A 188 -8.97 7.82 50.64
C GLU A 188 -9.50 8.43 49.33
N GLU A 189 -10.82 8.50 49.17
CA GLU A 189 -11.44 9.05 47.95
C GLU A 189 -11.02 10.51 47.73
N GLU A 190 -10.97 11.29 48.81
CA GLU A 190 -10.48 12.65 48.80
C GLU A 190 -9.02 12.76 48.33
N SER A 191 -8.18 11.77 48.68
CA SER A 191 -6.79 11.72 48.23
C SER A 191 -6.70 11.48 46.72
N LEU A 192 -7.52 10.59 46.18
CA LEU A 192 -7.57 10.34 44.73
C LEU A 192 -8.08 11.58 43.98
N ILE A 193 -9.11 12.27 44.49
CA ILE A 193 -9.60 13.51 43.90
C ILE A 193 -8.51 14.60 43.93
N ALA A 194 -7.82 14.77 45.07
CA ALA A 194 -6.73 15.72 45.19
C ALA A 194 -5.59 15.42 44.21
N GLN A 195 -5.28 14.14 43.96
CA GLN A 195 -4.30 13.75 42.95
C GLN A 195 -4.77 14.05 41.52
N LEU A 196 -6.04 13.76 41.19
CA LEU A 196 -6.61 14.12 39.88
C LEU A 196 -6.53 15.62 39.63
N VAL A 197 -6.89 16.44 40.62
CA VAL A 197 -6.78 17.90 40.55
C VAL A 197 -5.31 18.33 40.42
N SER A 198 -4.40 17.73 41.19
CA SER A 198 -2.97 18.06 41.11
C SER A 198 -2.37 17.73 39.75
N VAL A 199 -2.67 16.55 39.20
CA VAL A 199 -2.22 16.16 37.86
C VAL A 199 -2.82 17.06 36.80
N TRP A 200 -4.11 17.41 36.96
CA TRP A 200 -4.74 18.41 36.11
C TRP A 200 -3.94 19.72 36.17
N GLU A 201 -3.78 20.36 37.31
CA GLU A 201 -3.06 21.64 37.40
C GLU A 201 -1.61 21.56 36.87
N LYS A 202 -0.85 20.53 37.26
CA LYS A 202 0.56 20.35 36.87
C LYS A 202 0.75 20.09 35.36
N LEU A 203 -0.17 19.38 34.72
CA LEU A 203 -0.15 19.19 33.25
C LEU A 203 -0.83 20.34 32.49
N GLY A 204 -1.21 21.43 33.16
CA GLY A 204 -1.77 22.64 32.53
C GLY A 204 -0.92 23.18 31.38
N PRO A 205 0.39 23.40 31.56
CA PRO A 205 1.28 23.85 30.48
C PRO A 205 1.30 22.89 29.28
N PHE A 206 1.39 21.58 29.52
CA PHE A 206 1.32 20.57 28.47
C PHE A 206 -0.03 20.60 27.72
N ARG A 207 -1.14 20.75 28.45
CA ARG A 207 -2.47 20.86 27.83
C ARG A 207 -2.65 22.13 27.01
N SER A 208 -1.95 23.23 27.33
CA SER A 208 -1.93 24.42 26.47
C SER A 208 -1.35 24.12 25.09
N PHE A 209 -0.22 23.39 25.02
CA PHE A 209 0.32 22.92 23.74
C PHE A 209 -0.63 21.97 23.01
N TYR A 210 -1.32 21.10 23.74
CA TYR A 210 -2.28 20.18 23.13
C TYR A 210 -3.51 20.92 22.57
N ASN A 211 -4.03 21.92 23.29
CA ASN A 211 -5.11 22.77 22.78
C ASN A 211 -4.67 23.54 21.53
N GLU A 212 -3.49 24.15 21.54
CA GLU A 212 -2.93 24.85 20.37
C GLU A 212 -2.84 23.91 19.16
N GLU A 213 -2.40 22.67 19.37
CA GLU A 213 -2.32 21.66 18.31
C GLU A 213 -3.70 21.23 17.78
N ILE A 214 -4.71 21.13 18.65
CA ILE A 214 -6.11 20.90 18.24
C ILE A 214 -6.60 22.08 17.39
N ASP A 215 -6.38 23.31 17.84
CA ASP A 215 -6.83 24.52 17.15
C ASP A 215 -6.17 24.64 15.77
N VAL A 216 -4.85 24.42 15.66
CA VAL A 216 -4.13 24.37 14.38
C VAL A 216 -4.70 23.29 13.46
N SER A 217 -4.99 22.11 14.01
CA SER A 217 -5.56 21.00 13.25
C SER A 217 -6.97 21.30 12.72
N THR A 218 -7.80 22.00 13.49
CA THR A 218 -9.16 22.41 13.10
C THR A 218 -9.09 23.50 12.04
N LEU A 219 -8.30 24.56 12.25
CA LEU A 219 -8.13 25.64 11.27
C LEU A 219 -7.61 25.13 9.92
N ALA A 220 -6.62 24.23 9.93
CA ALA A 220 -6.11 23.62 8.72
C ALA A 220 -7.16 22.74 8.00
N TYR A 221 -8.04 22.08 8.76
CA TYR A 221 -9.13 21.29 8.20
C TYR A 221 -10.17 22.18 7.54
N ASP A 222 -10.57 23.27 8.21
CA ASP A 222 -11.54 24.22 7.69
C ASP A 222 -11.03 24.91 6.42
N ALA A 223 -9.75 25.30 6.40
CA ALA A 223 -9.11 25.85 5.20
C ALA A 223 -9.18 24.88 4.01
N LEU A 224 -8.97 23.58 4.23
CA LEU A 224 -9.13 22.57 3.17
C LEU A 224 -10.59 22.40 2.75
N MET A 225 -11.54 22.42 3.69
CA MET A 225 -12.96 22.28 3.36
C MET A 225 -13.49 23.48 2.58
N LEU A 226 -12.98 24.69 2.83
CA LEU A 226 -13.24 25.87 2.01
C LEU A 226 -12.80 25.65 0.55
N LEU A 227 -11.63 25.04 0.32
CA LEU A 227 -11.18 24.68 -1.04
C LEU A 227 -12.01 23.55 -1.64
N ALA A 228 -12.37 22.53 -0.85
CA ALA A 228 -13.15 21.38 -1.32
C ALA A 228 -14.56 21.79 -1.77
N ALA A 229 -15.17 22.77 -1.09
CA ALA A 229 -16.49 23.30 -1.42
C ALA A 229 -16.55 24.01 -2.79
N THR A 230 -15.43 24.58 -3.25
CA THR A 230 -15.38 25.37 -4.48
C THR A 230 -15.46 24.49 -5.73
N ARG A 231 -16.41 24.79 -6.63
CA ARG A 231 -16.58 24.10 -7.92
C ARG A 231 -16.68 25.04 -9.13
N ASN A 232 -16.77 26.34 -8.91
CA ASN A 232 -17.06 27.33 -9.97
C ASN A 232 -15.82 27.71 -10.81
N ILE A 233 -14.87 26.79 -10.99
CA ILE A 233 -13.74 26.98 -11.89
C ILE A 233 -14.17 26.41 -13.22
N LYS A 234 -14.61 27.28 -14.15
CA LYS A 234 -15.13 26.85 -15.45
C LYS A 234 -14.06 26.75 -16.52
N GLU A 235 -13.03 27.57 -16.42
CA GLU A 235 -11.99 27.68 -17.44
C GLU A 235 -10.62 27.93 -16.80
N THR A 236 -9.58 27.45 -17.46
CA THR A 236 -8.20 27.86 -17.22
C THR A 236 -7.52 28.22 -18.54
N GLN A 237 -6.46 29.02 -18.50
CA GLN A 237 -5.72 29.41 -19.70
C GLN A 237 -4.25 29.05 -19.50
N LEU A 238 -3.77 28.11 -20.31
CA LEU A 238 -2.40 27.58 -20.26
C LEU A 238 -1.85 27.51 -21.69
N LEU A 239 -0.55 27.78 -21.84
CA LEU A 239 0.18 27.82 -23.12
C LEU A 239 -0.52 28.61 -24.26
N GLY A 240 -1.21 29.70 -23.92
CA GLY A 240 -1.93 30.56 -24.87
C GLY A 240 -3.41 30.21 -25.04
N ARG A 241 -3.80 28.95 -24.78
CA ARG A 241 -5.16 28.45 -25.04
C ARG A 241 -6.06 28.34 -23.80
N PRO A 242 -7.37 28.57 -23.95
CA PRO A 242 -8.35 28.30 -22.90
C PRO A 242 -8.74 26.81 -22.89
N TYR A 243 -8.85 26.25 -21.68
CA TYR A 243 -9.32 24.91 -21.40
C TYR A 243 -10.53 24.98 -20.49
N THR A 244 -11.56 24.16 -20.75
CA THR A 244 -12.71 24.05 -19.86
C THR A 244 -12.37 23.10 -18.71
N VAL A 245 -12.76 23.49 -17.49
CA VAL A 245 -12.56 22.70 -16.27
C VAL A 245 -13.93 22.30 -15.74
N ASP A 246 -14.13 21.00 -15.53
CA ASP A 246 -15.30 20.48 -14.83
C ASP A 246 -14.88 19.83 -13.51
N ILE A 247 -15.52 20.22 -12.41
CA ILE A 247 -15.20 19.74 -11.06
C ILE A 247 -16.40 18.97 -10.51
N GLY A 248 -16.18 17.68 -10.29
CA GLY A 248 -17.17 16.75 -9.78
C GLY A 248 -17.55 17.00 -8.31
N PRO A 249 -18.51 16.21 -7.79
CA PRO A 249 -18.87 16.27 -6.39
C PRO A 249 -17.74 15.82 -5.47
N LEU A 250 -17.79 16.27 -4.22
CA LEU A 250 -16.91 15.80 -3.16
C LEU A 250 -17.44 14.44 -2.67
N GLU A 251 -16.60 13.41 -2.71
CA GLU A 251 -16.93 12.05 -2.32
C GLU A 251 -16.18 11.67 -1.04
N ASP A 252 -16.87 11.04 -0.09
CA ASP A 252 -16.24 10.49 1.11
C ASP A 252 -15.56 9.15 0.77
N GLN A 253 -14.31 8.99 1.20
CA GLN A 253 -13.52 7.77 1.05
C GLN A 253 -13.14 7.19 2.41
N LYS A 254 -12.70 5.92 2.44
CA LYS A 254 -12.25 5.27 3.68
C LYS A 254 -11.12 6.02 4.40
N GLN A 255 -10.34 6.85 3.69
CA GLN A 255 -9.18 7.58 4.21
C GLN A 255 -9.18 9.07 3.76
N GLY A 256 -10.33 9.76 3.83
CA GLY A 256 -10.40 11.19 3.53
C GLY A 256 -11.54 11.54 2.58
N LYS A 257 -11.38 12.64 1.83
CA LYS A 257 -12.36 13.09 0.83
C LYS A 257 -11.68 13.24 -0.53
N ARG A 258 -12.36 12.89 -1.61
CA ARG A 258 -11.82 12.97 -2.97
C ARG A 258 -12.77 13.72 -3.88
N GLN A 259 -12.22 14.47 -4.82
CA GLN A 259 -12.98 15.20 -5.82
C GLN A 259 -12.34 15.02 -7.19
N ALA A 260 -13.10 14.50 -8.15
CA ALA A 260 -12.64 14.40 -9.53
C ALA A 260 -12.69 15.77 -10.22
N PHE A 261 -11.76 16.02 -11.13
CA PHE A 261 -11.86 17.12 -12.09
C PHE A 261 -11.44 16.65 -13.48
N TYR A 262 -11.95 17.34 -14.50
CA TYR A 262 -11.77 17.02 -15.90
C TYR A 262 -11.35 18.27 -16.66
N ILE A 263 -10.38 18.12 -17.55
CA ILE A 263 -9.87 19.22 -18.38
C ILE A 263 -10.21 18.93 -19.84
N PHE A 264 -10.82 19.89 -20.51
CA PHE A 264 -11.24 19.78 -21.90
C PHE A 264 -10.59 20.86 -22.77
N ASP A 265 -10.25 20.49 -24.00
CA ASP A 265 -10.00 21.42 -25.10
C ASP A 265 -11.22 21.38 -26.04
N GLY A 266 -12.03 22.44 -26.03
CA GLY A 266 -13.36 22.42 -26.65
C GLY A 266 -14.26 21.31 -26.07
N GLU A 267 -14.70 20.38 -26.91
CA GLU A 267 -15.52 19.22 -26.49
C GLU A 267 -14.67 17.96 -26.18
N GLN A 268 -13.36 18.01 -26.39
CA GLN A 268 -12.46 16.87 -26.20
C GLN A 268 -11.89 16.84 -24.78
N LEU A 269 -12.07 15.72 -24.07
CA LEU A 269 -11.43 15.50 -22.77
C LEU A 269 -9.91 15.30 -22.99
N LEU A 270 -9.10 16.19 -22.41
CA LEU A 270 -7.63 16.08 -22.43
C LEU A 270 -7.11 15.17 -21.32
N THR A 271 -7.56 15.39 -20.08
CA THR A 271 -7.10 14.60 -18.94
C THR A 271 -8.11 14.61 -17.81
N LYS A 272 -8.06 13.57 -16.98
CA LYS A 272 -8.78 13.46 -15.72
C LYS A 272 -7.81 13.53 -14.55
N GLY A 273 -8.20 14.31 -13.55
CA GLY A 273 -7.50 14.39 -12.29
C GLY A 273 -8.39 14.17 -11.08
N PHE A 274 -7.71 14.08 -9.94
CA PHE A 274 -8.35 14.02 -8.64
C PHE A 274 -7.64 14.96 -7.66
N ILE A 275 -8.42 15.71 -6.90
CA ILE A 275 -7.94 16.40 -5.71
C ILE A 275 -8.39 15.57 -4.52
N SER A 276 -7.44 15.03 -3.79
CA SER A 276 -7.71 14.34 -2.54
C SER A 276 -7.38 15.25 -1.36
N TYR A 277 -8.35 15.40 -0.47
CA TYR A 277 -8.25 16.12 0.78
C TYR A 277 -8.13 15.11 1.91
N LEU A 278 -7.15 15.30 2.80
CA LEU A 278 -6.92 14.45 3.96
C LEU A 278 -6.53 13.00 3.59
N ASP A 279 -6.00 12.78 2.38
CA ASP A 279 -5.74 11.46 1.79
C ASP A 279 -4.31 10.98 2.05
N TYR A 280 -4.19 9.78 2.61
CA TYR A 280 -2.99 8.94 2.54
C TYR A 280 -3.29 7.48 2.92
N HIS A 281 -2.58 6.54 2.26
CA HIS A 281 -2.59 5.08 2.42
C HIS A 281 -2.19 4.52 3.81
N ASP A 282 -2.16 5.33 4.86
CA ASP A 282 -1.88 4.86 6.20
C ASP A 282 -3.17 4.96 7.01
N LYS A 283 -3.55 3.89 7.72
CA LYS A 283 -4.81 3.86 8.51
C LYS A 283 -4.88 4.97 9.57
N ASN A 284 -3.82 5.76 9.80
CA ASN A 284 -3.73 6.85 10.76
C ASN A 284 -2.78 8.00 10.34
N SER A 285 -2.89 8.59 9.14
CA SER A 285 -2.19 9.86 8.79
C SER A 285 -3.14 11.07 8.88
N PRO A 286 -3.02 11.95 9.90
CA PRO A 286 -3.87 13.13 10.11
C PRO A 286 -3.16 14.45 9.76
N LEU A 287 -2.24 14.45 8.79
CA LEU A 287 -1.84 15.72 8.20
C LEU A 287 -3.03 16.24 7.40
N GLN A 288 -3.39 17.52 7.55
CA GLN A 288 -4.38 18.17 6.71
C GLN A 288 -3.79 18.37 5.32
N THR A 289 -3.62 17.27 4.58
CA THR A 289 -2.95 17.22 3.29
C THR A 289 -3.92 17.51 2.16
N ILE A 290 -3.36 18.09 1.10
CA ILE A 290 -3.98 18.17 -0.21
C ILE A 290 -3.06 17.48 -1.20
N ILE A 291 -3.63 16.58 -1.99
CA ILE A 291 -2.95 15.84 -3.05
C ILE A 291 -3.66 16.14 -4.37
N VAL A 292 -2.89 16.46 -5.40
CA VAL A 292 -3.42 16.62 -6.76
C VAL A 292 -2.81 15.54 -7.64
N GLN A 293 -3.68 14.74 -8.24
CA GLN A 293 -3.35 13.62 -9.14
C GLN A 293 -3.87 13.88 -10.55
N LEU A 294 -3.12 13.47 -11.56
CA LEU A 294 -3.52 13.42 -12.97
C LEU A 294 -3.19 12.03 -13.50
N GLU A 295 -4.14 11.36 -14.18
CA GLU A 295 -3.97 10.02 -14.74
C GLU A 295 -3.35 8.99 -13.76
N GLY A 296 -3.67 9.10 -12.46
CA GLY A 296 -3.14 8.22 -11.41
C GLY A 296 -1.76 8.60 -10.84
N HIS A 297 -1.10 9.64 -11.34
CA HIS A 297 0.20 10.11 -10.84
C HIS A 297 0.06 11.29 -9.86
N ASN A 298 0.84 11.27 -8.76
CA ASN A 298 0.89 12.37 -7.79
C ASN A 298 1.71 13.56 -8.30
N HIS A 299 1.09 14.72 -8.47
CA HIS A 299 1.75 15.96 -8.89
C HIS A 299 1.99 16.93 -7.75
N ILE A 300 1.07 17.02 -6.79
CA ILE A 300 1.18 17.94 -5.65
C ILE A 300 0.90 17.16 -4.37
N PHE A 301 1.71 17.41 -3.35
CA PHE A 301 1.52 16.88 -1.99
C PHE A 301 2.02 17.95 -1.00
N THR A 302 1.10 18.59 -0.29
CA THR A 302 1.42 19.62 0.72
C THR A 302 0.43 19.53 1.89
N SER A 303 0.74 20.23 2.99
CA SER A 303 -0.06 20.29 4.20
C SER A 303 -0.62 21.70 4.41
N ALA A 304 -1.93 21.83 4.59
CA ALA A 304 -2.60 23.09 4.93
C ALA A 304 -2.16 23.65 6.29
N ARG A 305 -1.48 22.86 7.13
CA ARG A 305 -0.86 23.37 8.36
C ARG A 305 0.22 24.43 8.09
N GLU A 306 0.80 24.48 6.89
CA GLU A 306 1.86 25.45 6.52
C GLU A 306 1.34 26.90 6.45
N ILE A 307 0.02 27.08 6.29
CA ILE A 307 -0.64 28.39 6.19
C ILE A 307 -1.34 28.84 7.48
N ILE A 308 -1.27 28.04 8.54
CA ILE A 308 -1.89 28.36 9.83
C ILE A 308 -0.89 29.08 10.73
N GLY A 309 -1.31 30.20 11.31
CA GLY A 309 -0.51 30.99 12.25
C GLY A 309 -1.04 32.42 12.38
N ASP A 310 -0.16 33.35 12.76
CA ASP A 310 -0.57 34.74 12.94
C ASP A 310 -0.62 35.51 11.61
N GLY A 311 -1.65 36.36 11.47
CA GLY A 311 -1.84 37.25 10.33
C GLY A 311 -2.10 36.53 9.01
N THR A 312 -1.62 37.13 7.92
CA THR A 312 -1.71 36.53 6.59
C THR A 312 -0.47 35.68 6.30
N LYS A 313 -0.68 34.41 5.93
CA LYS A 313 0.38 33.46 5.61
C LYS A 313 0.31 33.07 4.13
N GLU A 314 1.45 33.18 3.46
CA GLU A 314 1.61 32.76 2.07
C GLU A 314 1.81 31.24 1.99
N TRP A 315 1.12 30.58 1.05
CA TRP A 315 1.28 29.17 0.76
C TRP A 315 2.28 28.97 -0.37
N TRP A 316 3.53 28.66 0.02
CA TRP A 316 4.60 28.31 -0.91
C TRP A 316 4.81 26.81 -0.93
N ILE A 317 4.62 26.19 -2.09
CA ILE A 317 4.84 24.75 -2.25
C ILE A 317 6.21 24.53 -2.87
N THR A 318 7.04 23.75 -2.18
CA THR A 318 8.38 23.37 -2.69
C THR A 318 8.29 22.05 -3.44
N LYS A 319 8.69 22.05 -4.72
CA LYS A 319 8.73 20.84 -5.54
C LYS A 319 10.10 20.18 -5.41
N VAL A 320 10.14 18.97 -4.84
CA VAL A 320 11.36 18.17 -4.72
C VAL A 320 11.26 16.96 -5.65
N PHE A 321 12.25 16.79 -6.53
CA PHE A 321 12.40 15.59 -7.35
C PHE A 321 13.30 14.60 -6.62
N ALA A 322 12.96 13.31 -6.66
CA ALA A 322 13.57 12.28 -5.80
C ALA A 322 15.02 11.91 -6.17
N SER A 323 15.56 12.37 -7.31
CA SER A 323 16.95 12.11 -7.73
C SER A 323 17.68 13.39 -8.18
N GLN A 324 19.00 13.42 -7.94
CA GLN A 324 19.93 14.49 -8.37
C GLN A 324 20.45 14.29 -9.80
N SER A 325 19.65 13.70 -10.71
CA SER A 325 20.03 13.64 -12.13
C SER A 325 19.99 15.06 -12.74
N GLN A 326 20.91 15.38 -13.65
CA GLN A 326 20.91 16.66 -14.37
C GLN A 326 19.60 16.89 -15.14
N GLU A 327 18.93 15.84 -15.62
CA GLU A 327 17.65 15.90 -16.33
C GLU A 327 16.49 16.38 -15.44
N ASN A 328 16.32 15.82 -14.23
CA ASN A 328 15.32 16.31 -13.28
C ASN A 328 15.51 17.79 -12.89
N THR A 329 16.74 18.30 -12.93
CA THR A 329 17.01 19.72 -12.68
C THR A 329 16.53 20.60 -13.84
N LYS A 330 16.67 20.13 -15.08
CA LYS A 330 16.14 20.81 -16.28
C LYS A 330 14.61 20.79 -16.33
N VAL A 331 13.99 19.64 -16.03
CA VAL A 331 12.53 19.51 -15.94
C VAL A 331 11.96 20.43 -14.86
N MET A 332 12.62 20.50 -13.69
CA MET A 332 12.24 21.44 -12.63
C MET A 332 12.35 22.90 -13.11
N ALA A 333 13.47 23.27 -13.74
CA ALA A 333 13.65 24.63 -14.25
C ALA A 333 12.61 24.99 -15.32
N ASN A 334 12.26 24.06 -16.22
CA ASN A 334 11.23 24.24 -17.23
C ASN A 334 9.85 24.41 -16.59
N ALA A 335 9.46 23.53 -15.67
CA ALA A 335 8.19 23.63 -14.95
C ALA A 335 8.07 24.96 -14.19
N MET A 336 9.14 25.38 -13.50
CA MET A 336 9.19 26.64 -12.77
C MET A 336 9.11 27.86 -13.71
N ARG A 337 9.76 27.81 -14.86
CA ARG A 337 9.65 28.84 -15.91
C ARG A 337 8.20 28.94 -16.43
N LEU A 338 7.59 27.80 -16.78
CA LEU A 338 6.22 27.73 -17.29
C LEU A 338 5.20 28.24 -16.26
N LEU A 339 5.37 27.92 -14.97
CA LEU A 339 4.55 28.51 -13.89
C LEU A 339 4.65 30.04 -13.91
N GLY A 340 5.86 30.59 -14.03
CA GLY A 340 6.08 32.04 -14.14
C GLY A 340 5.41 32.67 -15.35
N GLU A 341 5.46 32.02 -16.52
CA GLU A 341 4.78 32.46 -17.74
C GLU A 341 3.25 32.45 -17.60
N HIS A 342 2.72 31.61 -16.71
CA HIS A 342 1.30 31.54 -16.36
C HIS A 342 0.91 32.36 -15.12
N HIS A 343 1.69 33.40 -14.79
CA HIS A 343 1.42 34.34 -13.69
C HIS A 343 1.35 33.68 -12.30
N ILE A 344 2.01 32.54 -12.12
CA ILE A 344 2.22 31.90 -10.83
C ILE A 344 3.61 32.32 -10.34
N GLU A 345 3.69 32.99 -9.18
CA GLU A 345 4.97 33.48 -8.65
C GLU A 345 5.87 32.30 -8.24
N VAL A 346 7.15 32.36 -8.59
CA VAL A 346 8.13 31.29 -8.33
C VAL A 346 9.38 31.85 -7.66
N LYS A 347 9.91 31.12 -6.67
CA LYS A 347 11.15 31.40 -5.94
C LYS A 347 11.98 30.10 -5.85
N GLY A 348 13.00 29.98 -6.70
CA GLY A 348 13.84 28.78 -6.75
C GLY A 348 13.04 27.55 -7.17
N SER A 349 12.93 26.56 -6.28
CA SER A 349 12.13 25.34 -6.48
C SER A 349 10.73 25.42 -5.87
N SER A 350 10.29 26.61 -5.44
CA SER A 350 9.01 26.81 -4.76
C SER A 350 8.12 27.75 -5.55
N TYR A 351 6.82 27.52 -5.52
CA TYR A 351 5.83 28.35 -6.21
C TYR A 351 4.69 28.76 -5.27
N TYR A 352 4.14 29.95 -5.52
CA TYR A 352 3.08 30.56 -4.73
C TYR A 352 1.72 30.05 -5.16
N VAL A 353 0.90 29.61 -4.21
CA VAL A 353 -0.45 29.10 -4.49
C VAL A 353 -1.55 30.07 -4.07
N GLY A 354 -1.32 30.81 -2.99
CA GLY A 354 -2.24 31.79 -2.44
C GLY A 354 -1.87 32.18 -1.02
N SER A 355 -2.65 33.08 -0.42
CA SER A 355 -2.48 33.54 0.95
C SER A 355 -3.72 33.23 1.78
N PHE A 356 -3.51 32.76 3.00
CA PHE A 356 -4.57 32.55 3.97
C PHE A 356 -4.51 33.61 5.05
N ASN A 357 -5.61 34.35 5.22
CA ASN A 357 -5.76 35.30 6.32
C ASN A 357 -6.33 34.54 7.52
N ASN A 358 -5.50 34.37 8.56
CA ASN A 358 -5.88 33.63 9.76
C ASN A 358 -6.86 34.39 10.67
N GLU A 359 -6.99 35.72 10.53
CA GLU A 359 -7.97 36.53 11.27
C GLU A 359 -9.38 36.37 10.68
N THR A 360 -9.49 36.36 9.35
CA THR A 360 -10.77 36.20 8.65
C THR A 360 -11.08 34.76 8.25
N GLN A 361 -10.14 33.83 8.48
CA GLN A 361 -10.20 32.41 8.11
C GLN A 361 -10.58 32.18 6.64
N SER A 362 -9.97 32.95 5.74
CA SER A 362 -10.29 32.93 4.31
C SER A 362 -9.06 33.12 3.44
N PHE A 363 -9.13 32.62 2.20
CA PHE A 363 -8.10 32.87 1.21
C PHE A 363 -8.24 34.28 0.64
N VAL A 364 -7.16 35.06 0.67
CA VAL A 364 -7.13 36.47 0.25
C VAL A 364 -7.50 36.61 -1.22
N GLU A 365 -7.07 35.68 -2.06
CA GLU A 365 -7.36 35.62 -3.49
C GLU A 365 -8.72 34.99 -3.84
N GLY A 366 -9.42 34.45 -2.83
CA GLY A 366 -10.58 33.60 -3.03
C GLY A 366 -10.21 32.13 -3.31
N THR A 367 -11.07 31.23 -2.86
CA THR A 367 -10.87 29.78 -2.98
C THR A 367 -10.82 29.29 -4.43
N GLU A 368 -11.52 29.97 -5.34
CA GLU A 368 -11.50 29.70 -6.79
C GLU A 368 -10.11 29.84 -7.37
N LYS A 369 -9.44 30.97 -7.09
CA LYS A 369 -8.09 31.22 -7.61
C LYS A 369 -7.07 30.24 -7.02
N VAL A 370 -7.11 30.00 -5.71
CA VAL A 370 -6.19 29.08 -5.03
C VAL A 370 -6.33 27.65 -5.57
N LYS A 371 -7.56 27.15 -5.69
CA LYS A 371 -7.83 25.81 -6.22
C LYS A 371 -7.49 25.71 -7.71
N LYS A 372 -7.74 26.77 -8.49
CA LYS A 372 -7.30 26.85 -9.89
C LYS A 372 -5.78 26.75 -9.99
N THR A 373 -5.03 27.47 -9.14
CA THR A 373 -3.56 27.37 -9.11
C THR A 373 -3.06 25.95 -8.83
N PHE A 374 -3.74 25.19 -7.95
CA PHE A 374 -3.42 23.77 -7.74
C PHE A 374 -3.62 22.92 -9.00
N ILE A 375 -4.70 23.14 -9.75
CA ILE A 375 -4.99 22.43 -11.00
C ILE A 375 -3.97 22.83 -12.07
N ASP A 376 -3.78 24.14 -12.27
CA ASP A 376 -2.85 24.70 -13.27
C ASP A 376 -1.42 24.23 -13.03
N ALA A 377 -0.96 24.27 -11.78
CA ALA A 377 0.37 23.79 -11.43
C ALA A 377 0.51 22.29 -11.68
N ALA A 378 -0.52 21.48 -11.38
CA ALA A 378 -0.48 20.05 -11.67
C ALA A 378 -0.42 19.78 -13.17
N LEU A 379 -1.19 20.51 -13.99
CA LEU A 379 -1.17 20.42 -15.44
C LEU A 379 0.18 20.84 -16.03
N ILE A 380 0.73 21.96 -15.57
CA ILE A 380 2.08 22.42 -15.97
C ILE A 380 3.14 21.40 -15.56
N PHE A 381 3.05 20.80 -14.37
CA PHE A 381 3.99 19.75 -13.95
C PHE A 381 3.86 18.46 -14.75
N HIS A 382 2.66 18.16 -15.25
CA HIS A 382 2.43 16.99 -16.10
C HIS A 382 2.91 17.26 -17.53
N HIS A 383 2.73 18.49 -18.02
CA HIS A 383 3.24 18.98 -19.30
C HIS A 383 4.76 19.12 -19.36
N ALA A 384 5.38 19.73 -18.34
CA ALA A 384 6.83 19.88 -18.26
C ALA A 384 7.58 18.54 -18.10
N LYS A 385 6.85 17.46 -17.80
CA LYS A 385 7.35 16.08 -17.74
C LYS A 385 7.04 15.28 -19.02
N GLU A 386 6.49 15.93 -20.04
CA GLU A 386 6.08 15.33 -21.31
C GLU A 386 5.10 14.15 -21.16
N LYS A 387 4.37 14.09 -20.03
CA LYS A 387 3.33 13.09 -19.80
C LYS A 387 1.95 13.52 -20.30
N LEU A 388 1.78 14.82 -20.62
CA LEU A 388 0.60 15.40 -21.24
C LEU A 388 1.01 16.61 -22.08
N GLU A 389 0.77 16.56 -23.38
CA GLU A 389 0.90 17.74 -24.23
C GLU A 389 -0.36 18.61 -24.12
N LEU A 390 -0.18 19.84 -23.63
CA LEU A 390 -1.20 20.87 -23.68
C LEU A 390 -1.03 21.62 -25.02
N PRO A 391 -2.05 21.63 -25.92
CA PRO A 391 -1.96 22.33 -27.20
C PRO A 391 -1.59 23.82 -27.06
N SER A 392 -0.68 24.34 -27.90
CA SER A 392 -0.29 25.75 -27.92
C SER A 392 -0.78 26.49 -29.17
N ASP A 393 -0.85 27.83 -29.12
CA ASP A 393 -1.29 28.68 -30.25
C ASP A 393 -0.32 28.72 -31.46
N THR A 394 0.85 28.09 -31.36
CA THR A 394 1.83 28.04 -32.44
C THR A 394 1.47 27.05 -33.56
N ASP A 395 0.54 26.12 -33.33
CA ASP A 395 0.13 25.13 -34.34
C ASP A 395 -1.09 25.58 -35.15
N THR A 396 -0.89 26.58 -36.02
CA THR A 396 -1.82 26.87 -37.11
C THR A 396 -1.13 26.96 -38.47
N GLY A 397 -1.18 25.83 -39.19
CA GLY A 397 -1.28 25.79 -40.65
C GLY A 397 -0.01 25.97 -41.47
N GLY A 398 0.43 24.90 -42.12
CA GLY A 398 1.33 25.00 -43.28
C GLY A 398 2.01 23.69 -43.64
N ASN A 399 1.47 23.02 -44.67
CA ASN A 399 2.09 22.11 -45.63
C ASN A 399 3.36 21.33 -45.26
N GLY A 400 3.28 20.01 -45.45
CA GLY A 400 4.39 19.09 -45.34
C GLY A 400 5.65 19.57 -46.05
N GLU A 401 6.69 19.73 -45.25
CA GLU A 401 8.00 19.17 -45.53
C GLU A 401 8.39 18.38 -44.28
N GLU A 402 8.81 17.14 -44.50
CA GLU A 402 9.47 16.31 -43.50
C GLU A 402 10.67 17.08 -42.96
N ASP A 403 10.72 17.33 -41.66
CA ASP A 403 11.96 17.37 -40.90
C ASP A 403 11.66 17.01 -39.44
N ASP A 404 12.37 15.97 -39.03
CA ASP A 404 12.33 15.13 -37.84
C ASP A 404 12.39 15.91 -36.50
N PRO A 405 11.51 15.65 -35.51
CA PRO A 405 11.67 16.14 -34.16
C PRO A 405 12.66 15.25 -33.38
N ASP A 406 13.93 15.66 -33.35
CA ASP A 406 14.93 15.12 -32.42
C ASP A 406 14.54 15.47 -30.96
N THR A 407 13.76 14.57 -30.35
CA THR A 407 14.02 13.89 -29.06
C THR A 407 14.43 14.73 -27.83
N GLU A 408 13.52 14.86 -26.84
CA GLU A 408 13.90 14.42 -25.48
C GLU A 408 14.52 13.03 -25.66
N PRO A 409 15.65 12.66 -25.03
CA PRO A 409 16.28 11.39 -25.33
C PRO A 409 15.21 10.30 -25.19
N GLY A 410 14.74 9.83 -26.34
CA GLY A 410 13.77 8.78 -26.42
C GLY A 410 14.40 7.65 -25.63
N LEU A 411 13.60 6.88 -24.91
CA LEU A 411 14.10 5.58 -24.53
C LEU A 411 14.38 4.86 -25.85
N GLU A 412 15.64 4.87 -26.24
CA GLU A 412 16.10 4.27 -27.48
C GLU A 412 16.21 2.78 -27.25
N PRO A 413 15.49 1.96 -28.03
CA PRO A 413 15.57 0.53 -27.87
C PRO A 413 16.94 0.05 -28.35
N ASN A 414 17.66 -0.62 -27.45
CA ASN A 414 18.86 -1.35 -27.76
C ASN A 414 18.65 -2.86 -27.67
N PHE A 415 18.54 -3.51 -28.82
CA PHE A 415 18.50 -4.97 -28.91
C PHE A 415 19.87 -5.65 -28.85
N THR A 416 20.94 -4.92 -28.51
CA THR A 416 22.28 -5.50 -28.35
C THR A 416 22.28 -6.54 -27.23
N PHE A 417 22.34 -7.82 -27.61
CA PHE A 417 22.24 -8.94 -26.68
C PHE A 417 23.24 -8.86 -25.51
N SER A 418 24.47 -8.39 -25.76
CA SER A 418 25.49 -8.25 -24.71
C SER A 418 25.13 -7.21 -23.65
N GLU A 419 24.36 -6.17 -24.00
CA GLU A 419 23.89 -5.18 -23.03
C GLU A 419 22.70 -5.72 -22.24
N ILE A 420 21.75 -6.35 -22.94
CA ILE A 420 20.58 -6.99 -22.32
C ILE A 420 21.02 -8.04 -21.29
N ILE A 421 21.92 -8.95 -21.68
CA ILE A 421 22.40 -10.01 -20.77
C ILE A 421 23.15 -9.41 -19.56
N ASN A 422 23.95 -8.36 -19.75
CA ASN A 422 24.66 -7.70 -18.66
C ASN A 422 23.68 -7.05 -17.67
N MET A 423 22.64 -6.38 -18.16
CA MET A 423 21.62 -5.77 -17.29
C MET A 423 20.84 -6.82 -16.49
N ILE A 424 20.42 -7.90 -17.15
CA ILE A 424 19.66 -8.97 -16.48
C ILE A 424 20.52 -9.71 -15.46
N THR A 425 21.78 -10.02 -15.78
CA THR A 425 22.70 -10.74 -14.86
C THR A 425 23.13 -9.90 -13.65
N ASN A 426 23.19 -8.56 -13.81
CA ASN A 426 23.43 -7.60 -12.73
C ASN A 426 22.19 -7.31 -11.87
N SER A 427 21.01 -7.79 -12.27
CA SER A 427 19.80 -7.65 -11.45
C SER A 427 19.81 -8.58 -10.23
N GLN A 428 18.86 -8.39 -9.32
CA GLN A 428 18.66 -9.27 -8.16
C GLN A 428 18.14 -10.68 -8.52
N PHE A 429 17.75 -10.92 -9.78
CA PHE A 429 17.15 -12.18 -10.21
C PHE A 429 18.20 -13.14 -10.80
N THR A 430 17.89 -14.44 -10.76
CA THR A 430 18.79 -15.49 -11.24
C THR A 430 18.16 -16.19 -12.44
N PHE A 431 18.70 -15.92 -13.64
CA PHE A 431 18.33 -16.57 -14.89
C PHE A 431 19.60 -17.04 -15.62
N SER A 432 19.53 -18.20 -16.26
CA SER A 432 20.67 -18.70 -17.05
C SER A 432 20.84 -17.87 -18.32
N ASN A 433 22.09 -17.73 -18.75
CA ASN A 433 22.42 -17.05 -20.00
C ASN A 433 21.73 -17.69 -21.21
N ASP A 434 21.52 -19.01 -21.17
CA ASP A 434 20.81 -19.74 -22.21
C ASP A 434 19.33 -19.33 -22.29
N ILE A 435 18.63 -19.21 -21.15
CA ILE A 435 17.23 -18.74 -21.13
C ILE A 435 17.12 -17.31 -21.69
N ILE A 436 18.04 -16.41 -21.29
CA ILE A 436 18.02 -15.02 -21.76
C ILE A 436 18.29 -14.97 -23.27
N ARG A 437 19.25 -15.78 -23.76
CA ARG A 437 19.57 -15.90 -25.19
C ARG A 437 18.39 -16.43 -25.98
N ASP A 438 17.77 -17.50 -25.53
CA ASP A 438 16.67 -18.13 -26.24
C ASP A 438 15.45 -17.20 -26.27
N LEU A 439 15.19 -16.46 -25.19
CA LEU A 439 14.14 -15.43 -25.18
C LEU A 439 14.44 -14.31 -26.18
N HIS A 440 15.68 -13.81 -26.19
CA HIS A 440 16.11 -12.80 -27.14
C HIS A 440 15.87 -13.27 -28.58
N LEU A 441 16.38 -14.45 -28.94
CA LEU A 441 16.25 -15.01 -30.29
C LEU A 441 14.79 -15.27 -30.66
N ASN A 442 13.98 -15.82 -29.76
CA ASN A 442 12.56 -16.07 -30.02
C ASN A 442 11.77 -14.77 -30.23
N LEU A 443 12.21 -13.67 -29.63
CA LEU A 443 11.62 -12.35 -29.86
C LEU A 443 12.17 -11.68 -31.12
N THR A 444 13.44 -11.85 -31.49
CA THR A 444 14.06 -11.04 -32.56
C THR A 444 14.31 -11.77 -33.88
N ALA A 445 14.13 -13.10 -33.94
CA ALA A 445 14.46 -13.88 -35.15
C ALA A 445 13.48 -13.70 -36.32
N LEU A 446 12.27 -13.20 -36.08
CA LEU A 446 11.26 -12.96 -37.10
C LEU A 446 10.91 -11.47 -37.12
N ASP A 447 10.77 -10.87 -38.29
CA ASP A 447 10.57 -9.40 -38.44
C ASP A 447 9.16 -8.92 -38.07
N ASP A 448 8.16 -9.80 -38.12
CA ASP A 448 6.74 -9.43 -37.99
C ASP A 448 5.93 -10.37 -37.08
N LYS A 449 6.62 -11.30 -36.39
CA LYS A 449 5.98 -12.31 -35.54
C LYS A 449 6.77 -12.49 -34.25
N HIS A 450 6.46 -11.66 -33.27
CA HIS A 450 7.10 -11.64 -31.96
C HIS A 450 6.16 -12.21 -30.88
N PHE A 451 5.89 -13.52 -30.92
CA PHE A 451 4.98 -14.16 -29.97
C PHE A 451 5.66 -15.31 -29.23
N VAL A 452 5.87 -15.14 -27.92
CA VAL A 452 6.58 -16.10 -27.06
C VAL A 452 5.76 -16.46 -25.84
N LEU A 453 5.67 -17.75 -25.55
CA LEU A 453 5.01 -18.31 -24.38
C LEU A 453 6.05 -18.86 -23.40
N LEU A 454 5.95 -18.45 -22.15
CA LEU A 454 6.78 -18.89 -21.03
C LEU A 454 5.96 -19.82 -20.16
N SER A 455 6.28 -21.11 -20.22
CA SER A 455 5.65 -22.16 -19.45
C SER A 455 6.51 -22.55 -18.25
N GLY A 456 5.90 -22.87 -17.11
CA GLY A 456 6.63 -23.41 -15.97
C GLY A 456 5.85 -23.34 -14.68
N ILE A 457 6.43 -23.88 -13.59
CA ILE A 457 5.80 -23.84 -12.27
C ILE A 457 5.67 -22.40 -11.76
N SER A 458 4.76 -22.17 -10.81
CA SER A 458 4.58 -20.85 -10.21
C SER A 458 5.80 -20.44 -9.37
N GLY A 459 6.20 -19.17 -9.49
CA GLY A 459 7.29 -18.59 -8.69
C GLY A 459 8.70 -18.78 -9.26
N THR A 460 8.86 -19.21 -10.52
CA THR A 460 10.16 -19.29 -11.23
C THR A 460 10.63 -17.99 -11.87
N GLY A 461 9.81 -16.94 -11.84
CA GLY A 461 10.20 -15.61 -12.32
C GLY A 461 9.78 -15.29 -13.77
N LYS A 462 8.80 -16.00 -14.35
CA LYS A 462 8.33 -15.78 -15.74
C LYS A 462 8.00 -14.31 -16.05
N THR A 463 7.10 -13.73 -15.26
CA THR A 463 6.68 -12.32 -15.37
C THR A 463 7.87 -11.36 -15.16
N GLN A 464 8.78 -11.71 -14.24
CA GLN A 464 9.98 -10.93 -13.93
C GLN A 464 10.96 -10.94 -15.10
N LEU A 465 11.17 -12.08 -15.76
CA LEU A 465 12.03 -12.20 -16.94
C LEU A 465 11.52 -11.33 -18.09
N CYS A 466 10.22 -11.34 -18.37
CA CYS A 466 9.61 -10.46 -19.38
C CYS A 466 9.90 -8.99 -19.10
N ARG A 467 9.65 -8.55 -17.85
CA ARG A 467 9.88 -7.17 -17.44
C ARG A 467 11.35 -6.78 -17.53
N LEU A 468 12.24 -7.63 -17.02
CA LEU A 468 13.68 -7.42 -17.09
C LEU A 468 14.17 -7.30 -18.53
N TYR A 469 13.68 -8.16 -19.42
CA TYR A 469 14.02 -8.10 -20.83
C TYR A 469 13.54 -6.80 -21.49
N ALA A 470 12.25 -6.46 -21.34
CA ALA A 470 11.69 -5.24 -21.90
C ALA A 470 12.38 -3.98 -21.35
N ASN A 471 12.68 -3.95 -20.05
CA ASN A 471 13.41 -2.85 -19.43
C ASN A 471 14.86 -2.78 -19.92
N ALA A 472 15.54 -3.92 -20.04
CA ALA A 472 16.92 -3.96 -20.53
C ALA A 472 17.04 -3.49 -21.98
N VAL A 473 16.04 -3.77 -22.84
CA VAL A 473 15.96 -3.20 -24.19
C VAL A 473 15.97 -1.67 -24.15
N TYR A 474 15.39 -1.06 -23.14
CA TYR A 474 15.37 0.40 -22.99
C TYR A 474 16.39 0.96 -22.00
N GLY A 475 17.38 0.15 -21.57
CA GLY A 475 18.40 0.60 -20.60
C GLY A 475 17.85 0.90 -19.20
N LEU A 476 16.66 0.39 -18.87
CA LEU A 476 15.97 0.63 -17.60
C LEU A 476 16.28 -0.45 -16.55
N GLU A 477 16.37 -0.05 -15.29
CA GLU A 477 16.45 -0.96 -14.14
C GLU A 477 15.11 -1.69 -13.92
N TYR A 478 15.10 -2.76 -13.11
CA TYR A 478 13.90 -3.57 -12.88
C TYR A 478 12.74 -2.76 -12.26
N GLU A 479 13.05 -1.89 -11.29
CA GLU A 479 12.06 -1.07 -10.59
C GLU A 479 11.51 0.07 -11.44
N SER A 480 12.22 0.48 -12.50
CA SER A 480 11.82 1.58 -13.37
C SER A 480 10.49 1.30 -14.07
N GLU A 481 9.70 2.37 -14.25
CA GLU A 481 8.53 2.37 -15.13
C GLU A 481 9.00 2.38 -16.58
N ASN A 482 8.48 1.45 -17.38
CA ASN A 482 8.76 1.36 -18.81
C ASN A 482 7.45 1.62 -19.57
N PRO A 483 7.32 2.75 -20.29
CA PRO A 483 6.09 3.10 -21.00
C PRO A 483 5.78 2.14 -22.16
N TYR A 484 6.78 1.38 -22.62
CA TYR A 484 6.68 0.41 -23.71
C TYR A 484 6.43 -1.02 -23.22
N PHE A 485 6.21 -1.24 -21.93
CA PHE A 485 5.90 -2.57 -21.39
C PHE A 485 4.61 -2.55 -20.57
N THR A 486 3.61 -3.31 -21.02
CA THR A 486 2.30 -3.42 -20.35
C THR A 486 2.04 -4.85 -19.91
N ILE A 487 1.69 -5.05 -18.63
CA ILE A 487 1.27 -6.34 -18.09
C ILE A 487 -0.26 -6.36 -18.02
N ILE A 488 -0.88 -7.29 -18.73
CA ILE A 488 -2.32 -7.47 -18.80
C ILE A 488 -2.69 -8.81 -18.16
N PRO A 489 -3.28 -8.82 -16.95
CA PRO A 489 -3.71 -10.06 -16.31
C PRO A 489 -4.96 -10.62 -16.98
N VAL A 490 -4.88 -11.86 -17.47
CA VAL A 490 -6.00 -12.53 -18.13
C VAL A 490 -7.06 -12.90 -17.10
N ARG A 491 -8.33 -12.73 -17.47
CA ARG A 491 -9.46 -13.04 -16.57
C ARG A 491 -10.23 -14.28 -17.04
N PRO A 492 -10.79 -15.08 -16.12
CA PRO A 492 -11.54 -16.30 -16.49
C PRO A 492 -12.79 -16.04 -17.36
N ASP A 493 -13.35 -14.84 -17.33
CA ASP A 493 -14.54 -14.44 -18.10
C ASP A 493 -14.23 -14.03 -19.55
N TRP A 494 -12.97 -14.07 -19.96
CA TRP A 494 -12.54 -13.77 -21.34
C TRP A 494 -12.97 -14.89 -22.28
N THR A 495 -14.08 -14.67 -22.97
CA THR A 495 -14.72 -15.67 -23.82
C THR A 495 -14.70 -15.34 -25.31
N ASP A 496 -14.31 -14.12 -25.69
CA ASP A 496 -14.21 -13.65 -27.07
C ASP A 496 -13.16 -12.52 -27.22
N THR A 497 -13.01 -12.01 -28.44
CA THR A 497 -11.99 -11.03 -28.82
C THR A 497 -12.23 -9.63 -28.28
N THR A 498 -13.42 -9.33 -27.75
CA THR A 498 -13.73 -8.03 -27.14
C THR A 498 -12.89 -7.76 -25.89
N ALA A 499 -12.40 -8.82 -25.24
CA ALA A 499 -11.47 -8.71 -24.11
C ALA A 499 -10.12 -8.07 -24.48
N LEU A 500 -9.68 -8.24 -25.74
CA LEU A 500 -8.44 -7.66 -26.24
C LEU A 500 -8.66 -6.43 -27.11
N PHE A 501 -9.72 -6.39 -27.91
CA PHE A 501 -9.93 -5.31 -28.88
C PHE A 501 -11.02 -4.33 -28.46
N GLY A 502 -11.72 -4.57 -27.36
CA GLY A 502 -12.80 -3.73 -26.90
C GLY A 502 -14.11 -3.93 -27.67
N TYR A 503 -15.08 -3.06 -27.39
CA TYR A 503 -16.38 -3.09 -28.03
C TYR A 503 -17.07 -1.73 -27.95
N TYR A 504 -18.07 -1.51 -28.80
CA TYR A 504 -18.93 -0.33 -28.68
C TYR A 504 -20.00 -0.55 -27.62
N SER A 505 -19.99 0.29 -26.57
CA SER A 505 -21.02 0.27 -25.54
C SER A 505 -22.17 1.19 -25.95
N SER A 506 -23.32 0.61 -26.29
CA SER A 506 -24.54 1.38 -26.60
C SER A 506 -25.08 2.16 -25.39
N PHE A 507 -24.75 1.72 -24.17
CA PHE A 507 -25.11 2.41 -22.93
C PHE A 507 -24.27 3.67 -22.72
N GLU A 508 -22.95 3.55 -22.87
CA GLU A 508 -22.01 4.68 -22.72
C GLU A 508 -21.86 5.52 -24.00
N LYS A 509 -22.47 5.06 -25.11
CA LYS A 509 -22.38 5.65 -26.45
C LYS A 509 -20.95 5.90 -26.92
N ARG A 510 -20.00 5.05 -26.51
CA ARG A 510 -18.59 5.16 -26.87
C ARG A 510 -17.97 3.78 -27.04
N TYR A 511 -16.83 3.74 -27.73
CA TYR A 511 -16.02 2.54 -27.80
C TYR A 511 -15.22 2.37 -26.50
N VAL A 512 -15.36 1.21 -25.88
CA VAL A 512 -14.63 0.84 -24.65
C VAL A 512 -13.30 0.24 -25.09
N LYS A 513 -12.21 0.98 -24.90
CA LYS A 513 -10.85 0.54 -25.24
C LYS A 513 -10.27 -0.30 -24.11
N THR A 514 -9.67 -1.42 -24.46
CA THR A 514 -8.89 -2.30 -23.56
C THR A 514 -7.43 -1.84 -23.53
N GLU A 515 -6.67 -2.26 -22.52
CA GLU A 515 -5.22 -1.98 -22.44
C GLU A 515 -4.47 -2.52 -23.66
N PHE A 516 -4.83 -3.72 -24.12
CA PHE A 516 -4.24 -4.33 -25.31
C PHE A 516 -4.45 -3.46 -26.55
N LEU A 517 -5.67 -2.98 -26.81
CA LEU A 517 -5.95 -2.10 -27.94
C LEU A 517 -5.20 -0.76 -27.82
N GLN A 518 -5.09 -0.20 -26.60
CA GLN A 518 -4.36 1.05 -26.38
C GLN A 518 -2.88 0.91 -26.76
N VAL A 519 -2.22 -0.20 -26.38
CA VAL A 519 -0.84 -0.47 -26.77
C VAL A 519 -0.70 -0.60 -28.29
N LEU A 520 -1.63 -1.29 -28.97
CA LEU A 520 -1.59 -1.39 -30.44
C LEU A 520 -1.74 -0.02 -31.12
N LEU A 521 -2.65 0.84 -30.61
CA LEU A 521 -2.82 2.19 -31.12
C LEU A 521 -1.57 3.05 -30.91
N HIS A 522 -0.86 2.86 -29.79
CA HIS A 522 0.40 3.55 -29.51
C HIS A 522 1.53 3.05 -30.41
N ALA A 523 1.66 1.74 -30.58
CA ALA A 523 2.66 1.11 -31.45
C ALA A 523 2.49 1.50 -32.93
N LEU A 524 1.26 1.79 -33.38
CA LEU A 524 1.01 2.34 -34.73
C LEU A 524 1.57 3.75 -34.93
N LYS A 525 1.63 4.55 -33.86
CA LYS A 525 2.15 5.93 -33.88
C LYS A 525 3.68 5.92 -33.80
N GLU A 526 4.26 5.08 -32.95
CA GLU A 526 5.72 4.96 -32.74
C GLU A 526 6.24 3.64 -33.32
N ARG A 527 6.28 3.54 -34.66
CA ARG A 527 6.59 2.28 -35.37
C ARG A 527 8.02 1.79 -35.23
N ASP A 528 8.92 2.68 -34.87
CA ASP A 528 10.34 2.48 -34.62
C ASP A 528 10.63 1.87 -33.24
N LYS A 529 9.68 1.97 -32.29
CA LYS A 529 9.88 1.53 -30.91
C LYS A 529 9.18 0.21 -30.58
N PRO A 530 9.86 -0.78 -30.02
CA PRO A 530 9.29 -2.08 -29.65
C PRO A 530 8.34 -1.98 -28.45
N HIS A 531 7.07 -2.32 -28.65
CA HIS A 531 6.05 -2.35 -27.61
C HIS A 531 5.84 -3.77 -27.10
N PHE A 532 6.10 -3.99 -25.81
CA PHE A 532 5.98 -5.29 -25.17
C PHE A 532 4.66 -5.41 -24.42
N ILE A 533 3.91 -6.47 -24.70
CA ILE A 533 2.67 -6.82 -24.01
C ILE A 533 2.88 -8.17 -23.33
N LEU A 534 2.71 -8.22 -22.02
CA LEU A 534 2.69 -9.47 -21.26
C LEU A 534 1.25 -9.84 -20.90
N LEU A 535 0.74 -10.91 -21.49
CA LEU A 535 -0.50 -11.55 -21.06
C LEU A 535 -0.17 -12.50 -19.90
N ASP A 536 -0.50 -12.10 -18.66
CA ASP A 536 -0.16 -12.88 -17.46
C ASP A 536 -1.25 -13.91 -17.16
N GLU A 537 -0.82 -15.15 -16.87
CA GLU A 537 -1.66 -16.33 -16.65
C GLU A 537 -2.64 -16.58 -17.81
N MET A 538 -2.10 -16.63 -19.04
CA MET A 538 -2.87 -16.73 -20.28
C MET A 538 -3.89 -17.87 -20.29
N ASN A 539 -3.56 -18.96 -19.62
CA ASN A 539 -4.34 -20.19 -19.56
C ASN A 539 -5.49 -20.16 -18.52
N LEU A 540 -5.73 -19.03 -17.84
CA LEU A 540 -6.93 -18.84 -17.03
C LEU A 540 -8.23 -18.84 -17.86
N ALA A 541 -8.13 -18.44 -19.13
CA ALA A 541 -9.20 -18.51 -20.11
C ALA A 541 -8.75 -19.32 -21.34
N ARG A 542 -9.70 -19.70 -22.19
CA ARG A 542 -9.38 -20.40 -23.45
C ARG A 542 -8.70 -19.45 -24.41
N VAL A 543 -7.38 -19.54 -24.52
CA VAL A 543 -6.53 -18.63 -25.31
C VAL A 543 -7.01 -18.51 -26.75
N GLU A 544 -7.41 -19.62 -27.38
CA GLU A 544 -7.90 -19.62 -28.75
C GLU A 544 -9.18 -18.82 -28.98
N TYR A 545 -9.93 -18.44 -27.94
CA TYR A 545 -11.18 -17.68 -28.09
C TYR A 545 -10.91 -16.18 -28.06
N TYR A 546 -10.23 -15.68 -27.02
CA TYR A 546 -10.01 -14.24 -26.90
C TYR A 546 -8.86 -13.74 -27.79
N LEU A 547 -7.91 -14.61 -28.14
CA LEU A 547 -6.76 -14.27 -28.99
C LEU A 547 -6.99 -14.62 -30.47
N SER A 548 -8.17 -15.10 -30.86
CA SER A 548 -8.42 -15.64 -32.21
C SER A 548 -8.09 -14.64 -33.33
N ASP A 549 -8.55 -13.40 -33.20
CA ASP A 549 -8.37 -12.36 -34.22
C ASP A 549 -6.90 -11.92 -34.30
N TYR A 550 -6.21 -11.85 -33.16
CA TYR A 550 -4.77 -11.59 -33.12
C TYR A 550 -3.99 -12.69 -33.85
N LEU A 551 -4.23 -13.97 -33.52
CA LEU A 551 -3.54 -15.11 -34.15
C LEU A 551 -3.80 -15.17 -35.66
N SER A 552 -5.05 -14.91 -36.07
CA SER A 552 -5.42 -14.84 -37.49
C SER A 552 -4.72 -13.68 -38.21
N ALA A 553 -4.65 -12.51 -37.58
CA ALA A 553 -4.03 -11.32 -38.18
C ALA A 553 -2.51 -11.46 -38.32
N VAL A 554 -1.82 -12.01 -37.32
CA VAL A 554 -0.38 -12.27 -37.37
C VAL A 554 -0.01 -13.25 -38.48
N GLU A 555 -0.82 -14.28 -38.71
CA GLU A 555 -0.54 -15.29 -39.75
C GLU A 555 -0.91 -14.82 -41.16
N SER A 556 -2.09 -14.19 -41.31
CA SER A 556 -2.62 -13.83 -42.63
C SER A 556 -2.32 -12.39 -43.06
N ARG A 557 -1.74 -11.58 -42.16
CA ARG A 557 -1.52 -10.13 -42.32
C ARG A 557 -2.79 -9.34 -42.67
N LYS A 558 -3.96 -9.89 -42.31
CA LYS A 558 -5.26 -9.24 -42.55
C LYS A 558 -5.56 -8.23 -41.46
N GLU A 559 -6.31 -7.20 -41.85
CA GLU A 559 -6.83 -6.21 -40.90
C GLU A 559 -7.91 -6.85 -40.01
N ILE A 560 -7.85 -6.55 -38.72
CA ILE A 560 -8.84 -6.89 -37.71
C ILE A 560 -9.94 -5.83 -37.75
N PRO A 561 -11.22 -6.20 -37.97
CA PRO A 561 -12.33 -5.26 -37.90
C PRO A 561 -12.64 -4.89 -36.44
N LEU A 562 -12.69 -3.59 -36.13
CA LEU A 562 -12.98 -3.08 -34.77
C LEU A 562 -14.42 -2.54 -34.64
N HIS A 563 -14.85 -1.70 -35.58
CA HIS A 563 -16.23 -1.18 -35.66
C HIS A 563 -16.58 -0.75 -37.08
N GLN A 564 -17.87 -0.50 -37.34
CA GLN A 564 -18.36 0.03 -38.61
C GLN A 564 -18.93 1.45 -38.49
N ASP A 565 -19.10 1.94 -37.25
CA ASP A 565 -19.70 3.24 -36.96
C ASP A 565 -18.81 4.40 -37.46
N ASP A 566 -19.40 5.31 -38.24
CA ASP A 566 -18.75 6.53 -38.75
C ASP A 566 -18.60 7.62 -37.69
N GLN A 567 -19.33 7.53 -36.57
CA GLN A 567 -19.27 8.52 -35.50
C GLN A 567 -18.06 8.33 -34.58
N ILE A 568 -17.39 7.18 -34.65
CA ILE A 568 -16.18 6.87 -33.87
C ILE A 568 -14.97 7.23 -34.72
N THR A 569 -14.28 8.31 -34.37
CA THR A 569 -13.13 8.83 -35.13
C THR A 569 -11.79 8.57 -34.45
N ASP A 570 -11.79 8.26 -33.16
CA ASP A 570 -10.62 8.05 -32.31
C ASP A 570 -10.11 6.60 -32.30
N ILE A 571 -10.81 5.70 -32.99
CA ILE A 571 -10.42 4.31 -33.24
C ILE A 571 -10.58 4.04 -34.75
N PRO A 572 -9.61 3.35 -35.37
CA PRO A 572 -9.75 2.97 -36.77
C PRO A 572 -10.78 1.84 -36.91
N LYS A 573 -11.60 1.88 -37.96
CA LYS A 573 -12.58 0.82 -38.24
C LYS A 573 -11.96 -0.57 -38.39
N LYS A 574 -10.72 -0.61 -38.88
CA LYS A 574 -9.91 -1.81 -39.03
C LYS A 574 -8.46 -1.52 -38.66
N MET A 575 -7.75 -2.52 -38.17
CA MET A 575 -6.37 -2.37 -37.70
C MET A 575 -5.51 -3.54 -38.15
N VAL A 576 -4.28 -3.27 -38.58
CA VAL A 576 -3.22 -4.27 -38.75
C VAL A 576 -2.41 -4.34 -37.45
N ILE A 577 -1.97 -5.52 -37.05
CA ILE A 577 -1.05 -5.68 -35.92
C ILE A 577 0.29 -5.02 -36.29
N PRO A 578 0.77 -4.02 -35.54
CA PRO A 578 2.03 -3.37 -35.83
C PRO A 578 3.20 -4.35 -35.67
N PRO A 579 4.18 -4.36 -36.58
CA PRO A 579 5.31 -5.29 -36.52
C PRO A 579 6.20 -5.06 -35.31
N ASN A 580 6.21 -3.86 -34.74
CA ASN A 580 6.95 -3.51 -33.53
C ASN A 580 6.25 -3.95 -32.22
N VAL A 581 5.24 -4.81 -32.27
CA VAL A 581 4.54 -5.33 -31.07
C VAL A 581 5.04 -6.74 -30.72
N TYR A 582 5.55 -6.86 -29.49
CA TYR A 582 6.11 -8.07 -28.90
C TYR A 582 5.14 -8.62 -27.86
N VAL A 583 4.51 -9.75 -28.15
CA VAL A 583 3.56 -10.39 -27.23
C VAL A 583 4.26 -11.53 -26.49
N LEU A 584 4.21 -11.43 -25.17
CA LEU A 584 4.71 -12.41 -24.21
C LEU A 584 3.53 -12.99 -23.45
N GLY A 585 3.59 -14.28 -23.15
CA GLY A 585 2.55 -14.97 -22.41
C GLY A 585 3.11 -15.81 -21.28
N THR A 586 2.56 -15.72 -20.06
CA THR A 586 2.91 -16.67 -18.99
C THR A 586 1.87 -17.77 -18.89
N ILE A 587 2.34 -19.01 -18.76
CA ILE A 587 1.53 -20.20 -18.56
C ILE A 587 2.00 -20.88 -17.28
N ASN A 588 1.06 -21.12 -16.37
CA ASN A 588 1.30 -22.00 -15.23
C ASN A 588 0.89 -23.43 -15.61
N VAL A 589 1.77 -24.40 -15.41
CA VAL A 589 1.53 -25.81 -15.80
C VAL A 589 0.69 -26.57 -14.76
N ASP A 590 0.12 -25.86 -13.77
CA ASP A 590 -0.75 -26.47 -12.77
C ASP A 590 -2.14 -26.81 -13.34
N GLU A 591 -2.69 -27.96 -12.92
CA GLU A 591 -3.88 -28.58 -13.54
C GLU A 591 -5.18 -27.75 -13.44
N THR A 592 -5.18 -26.61 -12.75
CA THR A 592 -6.37 -25.75 -12.56
C THR A 592 -6.63 -24.80 -13.72
N THR A 593 -6.00 -25.02 -14.88
CA THR A 593 -6.01 -24.11 -16.01
C THR A 593 -6.40 -24.80 -17.32
N HIS A 594 -6.78 -24.02 -18.33
CA HIS A 594 -7.12 -24.58 -19.64
C HIS A 594 -5.86 -25.02 -20.40
N SER A 595 -5.87 -26.24 -20.93
CA SER A 595 -4.83 -26.70 -21.86
C SER A 595 -4.80 -25.80 -23.08
N ILE A 596 -3.61 -25.32 -23.44
CA ILE A 596 -3.42 -24.53 -24.66
C ILE A 596 -3.61 -25.42 -25.89
N SER A 597 -4.42 -24.97 -26.84
CA SER A 597 -4.65 -25.72 -28.07
C SER A 597 -3.45 -25.65 -29.03
N ASP A 598 -3.26 -26.70 -29.84
CA ASP A 598 -2.20 -26.78 -30.86
C ASP A 598 -2.20 -25.55 -31.79
N LYS A 599 -3.39 -24.99 -32.07
CA LYS A 599 -3.53 -23.77 -32.87
C LYS A 599 -2.73 -22.58 -32.32
N VAL A 600 -2.66 -22.45 -31.00
CA VAL A 600 -1.89 -21.38 -30.35
C VAL A 600 -0.41 -21.76 -30.30
N LEU A 601 -0.10 -23.02 -29.94
CA LEU A 601 1.27 -23.52 -29.83
C LEU A 601 2.01 -23.46 -31.17
N ASP A 602 1.36 -23.81 -32.28
CA ASP A 602 1.92 -23.73 -33.64
C ASP A 602 2.31 -22.29 -34.02
N ARG A 603 1.72 -21.29 -33.36
CA ARG A 603 1.87 -19.88 -33.69
C ARG A 603 2.79 -19.13 -32.73
N ALA A 604 3.28 -19.75 -31.66
CA ALA A 604 4.17 -19.12 -30.69
C ALA A 604 5.49 -19.90 -30.53
N PHE A 605 6.57 -19.21 -30.16
CA PHE A 605 7.72 -19.90 -29.57
C PHE A 605 7.40 -20.25 -28.12
N VAL A 606 7.58 -21.51 -27.73
CA VAL A 606 7.31 -21.97 -26.36
C VAL A 606 8.63 -22.23 -25.65
N MET A 607 8.81 -21.58 -24.50
CA MET A 607 9.97 -21.74 -23.63
C MET A 607 9.53 -22.27 -22.26
N THR A 608 10.30 -23.20 -21.72
CA THR A 608 10.03 -23.78 -20.41
C THR A 608 11.01 -23.22 -19.37
N LEU A 609 10.48 -22.62 -18.30
CA LEU A 609 11.19 -22.13 -17.13
C LEU A 609 10.90 -23.06 -15.94
N SER A 610 11.47 -24.26 -16.01
CA SER A 610 11.38 -25.29 -14.96
C SER A 610 12.60 -25.32 -14.05
N ASP A 611 13.75 -24.86 -14.53
CA ASP A 611 15.03 -25.00 -13.85
C ASP A 611 15.23 -23.88 -12.82
N VAL A 612 15.45 -24.29 -11.58
CA VAL A 612 15.62 -23.38 -10.44
C VAL A 612 17.02 -23.58 -9.89
N ASP A 613 17.87 -22.58 -10.08
CA ASP A 613 19.24 -22.57 -9.57
C ASP A 613 19.26 -21.95 -8.17
N PHE A 614 19.00 -22.79 -7.17
CA PHE A 614 19.09 -22.35 -5.78
C PHE A 614 20.50 -22.04 -5.31
N ASP A 615 21.54 -22.53 -6.00
CA ASP A 615 22.92 -22.29 -5.60
C ASP A 615 23.30 -20.83 -5.89
N SER A 616 23.05 -20.38 -7.13
CA SER A 616 23.21 -18.97 -7.51
C SER A 616 22.25 -18.04 -6.76
N TYR A 617 21.02 -18.49 -6.48
CA TYR A 617 20.08 -17.73 -5.63
C TYR A 617 20.67 -17.52 -4.23
N TRP A 618 21.19 -18.58 -3.60
CA TRP A 618 21.76 -18.52 -2.26
C TRP A 618 22.94 -17.55 -2.20
N GLU A 619 23.81 -17.52 -3.21
CA GLU A 619 24.92 -16.58 -3.28
C GLU A 619 24.49 -15.11 -3.22
N ARG A 620 23.29 -14.79 -3.71
CA ARG A 620 22.73 -13.42 -3.72
C ARG A 620 21.92 -13.05 -2.48
N VAL A 621 21.57 -14.02 -1.62
CA VAL A 621 20.84 -13.77 -0.37
C VAL A 621 21.70 -13.01 0.65
N ASP A 622 21.06 -12.15 1.45
CA ASP A 622 21.69 -11.38 2.53
C ASP A 622 22.53 -12.25 3.47
N GLN A 623 23.68 -11.70 3.91
CA GLN A 623 24.62 -12.43 4.75
C GLN A 623 24.01 -12.88 6.08
N ASP A 624 23.12 -12.08 6.66
CA ASP A 624 22.44 -12.41 7.92
C ASP A 624 21.51 -13.62 7.77
N LEU A 625 20.78 -13.71 6.66
CA LEU A 625 19.96 -14.88 6.33
C LEU A 625 20.82 -16.12 6.11
N LYS A 626 21.98 -15.96 5.44
CA LYS A 626 22.90 -17.08 5.21
C LYS A 626 23.45 -17.67 6.49
N VAL A 627 23.91 -16.81 7.40
CA VAL A 627 24.46 -17.22 8.69
C VAL A 627 23.39 -17.87 9.54
N ALA A 628 22.16 -17.35 9.51
CA ALA A 628 21.05 -17.93 10.23
C ALA A 628 20.66 -19.30 9.64
N LEU A 629 20.27 -19.37 8.37
CA LEU A 629 19.44 -20.45 7.84
C LEU A 629 20.17 -21.46 6.94
N ALA A 630 21.50 -21.56 7.01
CA ALA A 630 22.27 -22.44 6.12
C ALA A 630 21.82 -23.92 6.15
N ASN A 631 21.46 -24.43 7.33
CA ASN A 631 21.01 -25.81 7.48
C ASN A 631 19.62 -26.00 6.86
N GLU A 632 18.66 -25.15 7.22
CA GLU A 632 17.29 -25.20 6.71
C GLU A 632 17.24 -25.01 5.19
N PHE A 633 18.06 -24.10 4.65
CA PHE A 633 18.20 -23.93 3.20
C PHE A 633 18.71 -25.21 2.53
N THR A 634 19.71 -25.88 3.10
CA THR A 634 20.25 -27.14 2.56
C THR A 634 19.18 -28.21 2.50
N ILE A 635 18.38 -28.33 3.57
CA ILE A 635 17.27 -29.28 3.68
C ILE A 635 16.18 -28.96 2.64
N LEU A 636 15.75 -27.70 2.51
CA LEU A 636 14.76 -27.28 1.52
C LEU A 636 15.25 -27.50 0.08
N ARG A 637 16.54 -27.30 -0.19
CA ARG A 637 17.15 -27.56 -1.51
C ARG A 637 17.13 -29.05 -1.86
N GLU A 638 17.39 -29.92 -0.90
CA GLU A 638 17.31 -31.37 -1.10
C GLU A 638 15.87 -31.83 -1.36
N LEU A 639 14.91 -31.28 -0.61
CA LEU A 639 13.49 -31.52 -0.83
C LEU A 639 13.04 -31.08 -2.23
N HIS A 640 13.48 -29.89 -2.68
CA HIS A 640 13.22 -29.43 -4.04
C HIS A 640 13.71 -30.42 -5.10
N ARG A 641 14.96 -30.92 -4.98
CA ARG A 641 15.53 -31.91 -5.91
C ARG A 641 14.75 -33.22 -5.92
N THR A 642 14.24 -33.63 -4.76
CA THR A 642 13.41 -34.84 -4.66
C THR A 642 12.10 -34.68 -5.41
N LEU A 643 11.47 -33.50 -5.29
CA LEU A 643 10.20 -33.19 -5.95
C LEU A 643 10.35 -32.90 -7.45
N SER A 644 11.51 -32.44 -7.91
CA SER A 644 11.70 -32.03 -9.31
C SER A 644 11.62 -33.21 -10.29
N PHE A 645 11.97 -34.42 -9.84
CA PHE A 645 11.78 -35.65 -10.64
C PHE A 645 10.32 -35.94 -10.98
N TYR A 646 9.39 -35.33 -10.26
CA TYR A 646 7.95 -35.52 -10.41
C TYR A 646 7.23 -34.24 -10.84
N GLU A 647 7.96 -33.19 -11.24
CA GLU A 647 7.42 -31.87 -11.63
C GLU A 647 6.57 -31.17 -10.54
N LEU A 648 6.73 -31.57 -9.28
CA LEU A 648 6.03 -31.01 -8.11
C LEU A 648 6.94 -30.12 -7.24
N HIS A 649 8.08 -29.70 -7.78
CA HIS A 649 9.01 -28.81 -7.09
C HIS A 649 8.48 -27.37 -6.98
N PHE A 650 9.19 -26.55 -6.22
CA PHE A 650 8.83 -25.15 -5.97
C PHE A 650 9.91 -24.18 -6.44
N GLY A 651 9.50 -22.98 -6.88
CA GLY A 651 10.39 -21.95 -7.41
C GLY A 651 10.95 -20.98 -6.36
N TYR A 652 11.70 -19.98 -6.85
CA TYR A 652 12.36 -18.93 -6.07
C TYR A 652 11.42 -18.20 -5.10
N ARG A 653 10.19 -17.86 -5.54
CA ARG A 653 9.21 -17.17 -4.68
C ARG A 653 8.89 -17.97 -3.42
N SER A 654 8.57 -19.25 -3.58
CA SER A 654 8.26 -20.13 -2.45
C SER A 654 9.48 -20.29 -1.55
N MET A 655 10.68 -20.52 -2.11
CA MET A 655 11.91 -20.59 -1.31
C MET A 655 12.13 -19.31 -0.49
N GLY A 656 12.01 -18.13 -1.11
CA GLY A 656 12.17 -16.85 -0.43
C GLY A 656 11.17 -16.63 0.70
N GLU A 657 9.88 -16.92 0.47
CA GLU A 657 8.85 -16.83 1.51
C GLU A 657 9.12 -17.77 2.69
N MET A 658 9.57 -18.99 2.40
CA MET A 658 9.94 -19.99 3.42
C MET A 658 11.12 -19.51 4.26
N LEU A 659 12.20 -19.06 3.62
CA LEU A 659 13.38 -18.53 4.30
C LEU A 659 13.04 -17.28 5.14
N GLN A 660 12.23 -16.36 4.62
CA GLN A 660 11.82 -15.17 5.37
C GLN A 660 10.98 -15.52 6.60
N LYS A 661 10.07 -16.50 6.51
CA LYS A 661 9.32 -16.98 7.68
C LYS A 661 10.24 -17.62 8.72
N LEU A 662 11.19 -18.45 8.30
CA LEU A 662 12.17 -19.07 9.19
C LEU A 662 13.06 -18.02 9.86
N TYR A 663 13.49 -17.00 9.12
CA TYR A 663 14.29 -15.90 9.65
C TYR A 663 13.50 -15.09 10.66
N ALA A 664 12.25 -14.73 10.33
CA ALA A 664 11.35 -14.01 11.23
C ALA A 664 11.08 -14.77 12.53
N ASN A 665 10.94 -16.10 12.48
CA ASN A 665 10.79 -16.93 13.68
C ASN A 665 11.97 -16.75 14.65
N ARG A 666 13.20 -16.64 14.12
CA ARG A 666 14.40 -16.43 14.94
C ARG A 666 14.53 -15.03 15.52
N GLN A 667 13.74 -14.08 15.04
CA GLN A 667 13.69 -12.71 15.56
C GLN A 667 12.58 -12.54 16.61
N LEU A 668 11.77 -13.57 16.87
CA LEU A 668 10.79 -13.56 17.95
C LEU A 668 11.49 -13.64 19.31
N PRO A 669 10.88 -13.10 20.38
CA PRO A 669 11.33 -13.38 21.74
C PRO A 669 11.38 -14.89 22.01
N GLU A 670 12.36 -15.34 22.79
CA GLU A 670 12.66 -16.76 23.04
C GLU A 670 11.43 -17.57 23.48
N GLU A 671 10.51 -16.96 24.23
CA GLU A 671 9.26 -17.58 24.69
C GLU A 671 8.23 -17.90 23.58
N TYR A 672 8.31 -17.23 22.42
CA TYR A 672 7.43 -17.46 21.26
C TYR A 672 8.16 -18.12 20.08
N GLN A 673 9.47 -18.31 20.20
CA GLN A 673 10.29 -18.84 19.14
C GLN A 673 10.06 -20.36 19.02
N LEU A 674 9.68 -20.82 17.83
CA LEU A 674 9.67 -22.26 17.54
C LEU A 674 11.09 -22.78 17.40
N ASP A 675 11.29 -24.04 17.78
CA ASP A 675 12.52 -24.76 17.45
C ASP A 675 12.76 -24.73 15.93
N ALA A 676 14.03 -24.69 15.52
CA ALA A 676 14.41 -24.52 14.12
C ALA A 676 13.84 -25.63 13.22
N MET A 677 13.85 -26.89 13.68
CA MET A 677 13.31 -28.02 12.91
C MET A 677 11.79 -28.06 12.94
N GLU A 678 11.17 -27.65 14.04
CA GLU A 678 9.71 -27.52 14.10
C GLU A 678 9.20 -26.41 13.17
N ALA A 679 9.89 -25.26 13.12
CA ALA A 679 9.59 -24.17 12.21
C ALA A 679 9.74 -24.60 10.73
N LEU A 680 10.79 -25.36 10.43
CA LEU A 680 11.04 -25.93 9.10
C LEU A 680 9.94 -26.92 8.70
N ASP A 681 9.56 -27.82 9.60
CA ASP A 681 8.47 -28.78 9.39
C ASP A 681 7.14 -28.08 9.08
N ARG A 682 6.79 -27.04 9.84
CA ARG A 682 5.57 -26.25 9.58
C ARG A 682 5.62 -25.58 8.21
N VAL A 683 6.77 -25.01 7.85
CA VAL A 683 6.94 -24.35 6.55
C VAL A 683 6.81 -25.35 5.38
N ILE A 684 7.39 -26.54 5.49
CA ILE A 684 7.23 -27.62 4.50
C ILE A 684 5.76 -28.01 4.37
N SER A 685 5.08 -28.22 5.50
CA SER A 685 3.66 -28.57 5.51
C SER A 685 2.78 -27.49 4.88
N GLU A 686 3.08 -26.20 5.10
CA GLU A 686 2.25 -25.08 4.65
C GLU A 686 2.53 -24.65 3.20
N LYS A 687 3.76 -24.79 2.70
CA LYS A 687 4.17 -24.23 1.40
C LYS A 687 4.58 -25.27 0.35
N VAL A 688 5.05 -26.44 0.78
CA VAL A 688 5.52 -27.50 -0.12
C VAL A 688 4.43 -28.55 -0.29
N LEU A 689 4.01 -29.19 0.81
CA LEU A 689 3.06 -30.29 0.74
C LEU A 689 1.68 -29.88 0.24
N THR A 690 1.28 -28.61 0.41
CA THR A 690 0.01 -28.07 -0.07
C THR A 690 -0.22 -28.19 -1.57
N LYS A 691 0.86 -28.40 -2.35
CA LYS A 691 0.83 -28.59 -3.80
C LYS A 691 0.85 -30.05 -4.21
N VAL A 692 1.11 -30.96 -3.28
CA VAL A 692 1.22 -32.39 -3.58
C VAL A 692 -0.18 -32.98 -3.73
N ARG A 693 -0.45 -33.53 -4.91
CA ARG A 693 -1.64 -34.28 -5.27
C ARG A 693 -1.32 -35.18 -6.45
N GLY A 694 -2.06 -36.27 -6.62
CA GLY A 694 -1.86 -37.16 -7.74
C GLY A 694 -2.51 -38.53 -7.56
N ASP A 695 -2.32 -39.37 -8.57
CA ASP A 695 -2.73 -40.78 -8.62
C ASP A 695 -1.52 -41.70 -8.35
N GLU A 696 -1.61 -42.96 -8.76
CA GLU A 696 -0.55 -43.96 -8.54
C GLU A 696 0.84 -43.51 -9.03
N ARG A 697 0.91 -42.56 -9.98
CA ARG A 697 2.17 -42.01 -10.51
C ARG A 697 3.04 -41.34 -9.45
N ILE A 698 2.46 -40.85 -8.36
CA ILE A 698 3.21 -40.20 -7.26
C ILE A 698 3.50 -41.15 -6.09
N SER A 699 3.18 -42.44 -6.18
CA SER A 699 3.37 -43.41 -5.09
C SER A 699 4.84 -43.50 -4.65
N ASP A 700 5.76 -43.67 -5.60
CA ASP A 700 7.20 -43.72 -5.32
C ASP A 700 7.72 -42.40 -4.71
N MET A 701 7.19 -41.27 -5.16
CA MET A 701 7.51 -39.97 -4.56
C MET A 701 7.09 -39.92 -3.09
N LEU A 702 5.87 -40.36 -2.75
CA LEU A 702 5.40 -40.35 -1.36
C LEU A 702 6.21 -41.29 -0.47
N VAL A 703 6.65 -42.45 -0.98
CA VAL A 703 7.57 -43.35 -0.26
C VAL A 703 8.90 -42.66 0.01
N ASN A 704 9.47 -41.99 -1.00
CA ASN A 704 10.72 -41.24 -0.86
C ASN A 704 10.57 -40.06 0.11
N LEU A 705 9.47 -39.30 0.04
CA LEU A 705 9.18 -38.21 0.96
C LEU A 705 9.00 -38.69 2.40
N GLU A 706 8.33 -39.83 2.62
CA GLU A 706 8.19 -40.39 3.96
C GLU A 706 9.55 -40.74 4.58
N ALA A 707 10.40 -41.44 3.81
CA ALA A 707 11.74 -41.78 4.25
C ALA A 707 12.57 -40.52 4.53
N TRP A 708 12.50 -39.54 3.64
CA TRP A 708 13.23 -38.28 3.74
C TRP A 708 12.79 -37.43 4.94
N LEU A 709 11.48 -37.29 5.17
CA LEU A 709 10.93 -36.56 6.32
C LEU A 709 11.25 -37.26 7.64
N THR A 710 11.22 -38.58 7.66
CA THR A 710 11.60 -39.38 8.84
C THR A 710 13.06 -39.15 9.21
N MET A 711 13.96 -39.11 8.21
CA MET A 711 15.39 -38.92 8.43
C MET A 711 15.74 -37.49 8.88
N ASN A 712 15.09 -36.48 8.30
CA ASN A 712 15.45 -35.06 8.52
C ASN A 712 14.66 -34.37 9.64
N LEU A 713 13.39 -34.74 9.88
CA LEU A 713 12.49 -34.05 10.83
C LEU A 713 11.99 -34.95 11.98
N GLY A 714 12.23 -36.27 11.89
CA GLY A 714 11.90 -37.23 12.94
C GLY A 714 10.42 -37.61 13.00
N ALA A 715 10.07 -38.45 13.99
CA ALA A 715 8.77 -39.11 14.07
C ALA A 715 7.59 -38.18 14.48
N ALA A 716 7.88 -37.04 15.10
CA ALA A 716 6.86 -36.07 15.54
C ALA A 716 6.45 -35.07 14.45
N SER A 717 7.05 -35.16 13.25
CA SER A 717 6.79 -34.24 12.13
C SER A 717 5.33 -34.27 11.67
N ILE A 718 4.74 -33.09 11.56
CA ILE A 718 3.40 -32.87 11.01
C ILE A 718 3.41 -33.16 9.51
N SER A 719 4.48 -32.76 8.80
CA SER A 719 4.65 -33.08 7.38
C SER A 719 4.65 -34.60 7.15
N LEU A 720 5.34 -35.36 8.00
CA LEU A 720 5.38 -36.82 7.93
C LEU A 720 3.99 -37.43 8.12
N GLN A 721 3.20 -36.92 9.06
CA GLN A 721 1.82 -37.37 9.27
C GLN A 721 0.95 -37.10 8.04
N HIS A 722 1.10 -35.94 7.40
CA HIS A 722 0.39 -35.63 6.16
C HIS A 722 0.78 -36.59 5.02
N VAL A 723 2.06 -36.87 4.82
CA VAL A 723 2.52 -37.79 3.78
C VAL A 723 2.01 -39.23 4.02
N LYS A 724 2.06 -39.72 5.26
CA LYS A 724 1.52 -41.05 5.61
C LYS A 724 0.03 -41.17 5.30
N ARG A 725 -0.76 -40.18 5.71
CA ARG A 725 -2.18 -40.10 5.35
C ARG A 725 -2.37 -40.10 3.84
N MET A 726 -1.56 -39.32 3.11
CA MET A 726 -1.67 -39.24 1.65
C MET A 726 -1.35 -40.57 0.96
N LYS A 727 -0.42 -41.37 1.51
CA LYS A 727 -0.15 -42.73 1.03
C LYS A 727 -1.33 -43.66 1.27
N GLU A 728 -1.90 -43.66 2.47
CA GLU A 728 -3.09 -44.45 2.79
C GLU A 728 -4.24 -44.08 1.84
N GLU A 729 -4.52 -42.78 1.66
CA GLU A 729 -5.55 -42.31 0.72
C GLU A 729 -5.30 -42.78 -0.71
N LEU A 730 -4.03 -42.75 -1.16
CA LEU A 730 -3.66 -43.26 -2.48
C LEU A 730 -3.91 -44.77 -2.61
N GLU A 731 -3.57 -45.57 -1.60
CA GLU A 731 -3.80 -47.01 -1.57
C GLU A 731 -5.30 -47.37 -1.55
N TYR A 732 -6.11 -46.61 -0.81
CA TYR A 732 -7.55 -46.88 -0.68
C TYR A 732 -8.39 -46.36 -1.84
N TYR A 733 -8.09 -45.17 -2.35
CA TYR A 733 -8.93 -44.45 -3.32
C TYR A 733 -8.31 -44.34 -4.72
N GLY A 734 -7.05 -44.71 -4.90
CA GLY A 734 -6.32 -44.56 -6.17
C GLY A 734 -5.89 -43.12 -6.49
N ALA A 735 -6.19 -42.17 -5.60
CA ALA A 735 -5.78 -40.78 -5.70
C ALA A 735 -5.63 -40.14 -4.31
N THR A 736 -4.81 -39.10 -4.22
CA THR A 736 -4.54 -38.39 -2.97
C THR A 736 -4.31 -36.90 -3.21
N GLN A 737 -4.63 -36.08 -2.20
CA GLN A 737 -4.39 -34.65 -2.20
C GLN A 737 -4.14 -34.15 -0.78
N PHE A 738 -3.33 -33.10 -0.67
CA PHE A 738 -3.06 -32.48 0.63
C PHE A 738 -4.32 -31.87 1.27
N TRP A 739 -5.07 -31.06 0.53
CA TRP A 739 -6.31 -30.44 1.02
C TRP A 739 -7.47 -31.41 0.89
N ARG A 740 -8.29 -31.53 1.95
CA ARG A 740 -9.50 -32.36 1.95
C ARG A 740 -10.71 -31.60 1.45
#